data_AF-A0A075FHE5-F1
#
_entry.id   AF-A0A075FHE5-F1
#
_cell.length_a   1.000
_cell.length_b   1.000
_cell.length_c   1.000
_cell.angle_alpha   90.00
_cell.angle_beta   90.00
_cell.angle_gamma   90.00
#
_symmetry.space_group_name_H-M   'P 1'
#
loop_
_entity.id
_entity.type
_entity.pdbx_description
1 polymer ?
#
loop_
_entity_poly.entity_id
_entity_poly.type
_entity_poly.pdbx_seq_one_letter_code
_entity_poly.pdbx_strand_id
1 'polypeptide(L)'
;MLSTADRYILREVLRPFSLSLLVFTFLLMIPPIMEVAEELIVKGADGLTILKLMGTLVPQALGITIPISLLVGILMGLGRLCSDREMVAFQACGFSVYRILFSLFPLAIVSGLVTCYIFLVPLPNANQAFREISFQTVAQSAEGEVKPRVFYEGFPNVMLYVRETSLNGWTDVFLADSRSSDQPDVYVAKEGQVVIDPQERRVDIVLRAGMGHQVDSEDSSLYSVHAFDEMVIGLDPDAVFLTDSPNRGYAELTVSQLSKEVERLREANLPSHRPIMEIHRKFSIPIACLVFVLMGVGLGITNRKDSKLSSFALGIAVVFSYYVLMYGSEAVAAASLISPHLAMWLPNIILGFVGVLLVMWRSSLIEWKGAIPFLSLYFKRFSVARKPNTTLIKGQVLNINLLDWYITKLYMRVVFLAFVGFLGVFYISTFIDRSNELYTGQTTGWTLLEYFWYATPQFSYYVLPVSVLVATLITVGLLSKTSELTVMKACGISVYRATFPVLLISLIGSGLLFGMSESILAGSNRRAEALDDEIRNKAPRAIDGLNRKWIVSKSGEIYNYLFFEPDRNELGGLSIYEFEGHPWTLARRSFIKHATYDNRWEGSDVWVREFDRRDVSFVGFSSARNQLLPSLESPEYFETEQHDAQLMNAGQLNSYIKEVQTSGFDVVGLMVAFHRKISFPFITLILTLIAVPFAVTTGPRGALYGVSIGIAIACLYWIIISLFAAIGSAGILTPILAAWAPNLLFGAFAVYLLLSVKT
;
A
#
# COMPACT_ATOMS: atom_id res chain seq x y z
N MET A 1 36.57 20.33 19.39
CA MET A 1 36.85 18.87 19.49
C MET A 1 35.81 18.24 20.41
N LEU A 2 35.18 17.14 20.00
CA LEU A 2 34.16 16.44 20.82
C LEU A 2 34.82 15.85 22.07
N SER A 3 34.29 16.17 23.25
CA SER A 3 34.73 15.56 24.51
C SER A 3 34.39 14.07 24.55
N THR A 4 34.95 13.35 25.52
CA THR A 4 34.63 11.93 25.75
C THR A 4 33.14 11.73 26.05
N ALA A 5 32.53 12.64 26.80
CA ALA A 5 31.10 12.65 27.09
C ALA A 5 30.25 12.87 25.82
N ASP A 6 30.65 13.81 24.95
CA ASP A 6 29.93 14.06 23.69
C ASP A 6 29.95 12.83 22.78
N ARG A 7 31.12 12.19 22.65
CA ARG A 7 31.27 10.94 21.88
C ARG A 7 30.44 9.79 22.46
N TYR A 8 30.32 9.74 23.78
CA TYR A 8 29.52 8.73 24.46
C TYR A 8 28.01 8.92 24.19
N ILE A 9 27.49 10.14 24.36
CA ILE A 9 26.09 10.48 24.07
C ILE A 9 25.78 10.20 22.60
N LEU A 10 26.65 10.62 21.68
CA LEU A 10 26.49 10.39 20.25
C LEU A 10 26.43 8.89 19.92
N ARG A 11 27.35 8.09 20.47
CA ARG A 11 27.37 6.63 20.25
C ARG A 11 26.10 5.96 20.79
N GLU A 12 25.53 6.50 21.86
CA GLU A 12 24.32 5.96 22.45
C GLU A 12 23.07 6.26 21.60
N VAL A 13 23.00 7.43 20.97
CA VAL A 13 21.91 7.82 20.07
C VAL A 13 22.06 7.17 18.68
N LEU A 14 23.28 6.99 18.20
CA LEU A 14 23.55 6.47 16.85
C LEU A 14 22.99 5.05 16.63
N ARG A 15 23.02 4.20 17.68
CA ARG A 15 22.52 2.82 17.61
C ARG A 15 20.99 2.75 17.39
N PRO A 16 20.14 3.34 18.25
CA PRO A 16 18.70 3.37 18.01
C PRO A 16 18.33 4.17 16.75
N PHE A 17 19.07 5.23 16.41
CA PHE A 17 18.89 5.92 15.12
C PHE A 17 19.03 4.98 13.92
N SER A 18 20.13 4.23 13.86
CA SER A 18 20.40 3.29 12.75
C SER A 18 19.38 2.16 12.71
N LEU A 19 18.94 1.68 13.88
CA LEU A 19 17.89 0.67 13.97
C LEU A 19 16.55 1.20 13.45
N SER A 20 16.10 2.35 13.93
CA SER A 20 14.85 2.97 13.49
C SER A 20 14.87 3.28 11.99
N LEU A 21 16.02 3.71 11.46
CA LEU A 21 16.20 3.98 10.04
C LEU A 21 15.95 2.73 9.20
N LEU A 22 16.55 1.61 9.59
CA LEU A 22 16.34 0.33 8.90
C LEU A 22 14.87 -0.12 9.01
N VAL A 23 14.28 -0.06 10.21
CA VAL A 23 12.87 -0.46 10.44
C VAL A 23 11.91 0.33 9.57
N PHE A 24 11.96 1.66 9.67
CA PHE A 24 10.98 2.51 9.02
C PHE A 24 11.17 2.52 7.51
N THR A 25 12.40 2.47 7.02
CA THR A 25 12.67 2.36 5.57
C THR A 25 12.09 1.07 5.03
N PHE A 26 12.33 -0.06 5.71
CA PHE A 26 11.74 -1.31 5.29
C PHE A 26 10.21 -1.28 5.35
N LEU A 27 9.65 -0.82 6.45
CA LEU A 27 8.22 -0.81 6.69
C LEU A 27 7.45 0.04 5.67
N LEU A 28 8.00 1.19 5.26
CA LEU A 28 7.42 2.03 4.20
C LEU A 28 7.56 1.42 2.80
N MET A 29 8.53 0.55 2.60
CA MET A 29 8.72 -0.12 1.31
C MET A 29 7.75 -1.30 1.13
N ILE A 30 7.18 -1.88 2.19
CA ILE A 30 6.32 -3.07 2.09
C ILE A 30 5.13 -2.84 1.13
N PRO A 31 4.31 -1.77 1.26
CA PRO A 31 3.14 -1.61 0.38
C PRO A 31 3.49 -1.52 -1.11
N PRO A 32 4.38 -0.61 -1.56
CA PRO A 32 4.69 -0.51 -2.98
C PRO A 32 5.45 -1.73 -3.50
N ILE A 33 6.22 -2.43 -2.65
CA ILE A 33 6.83 -3.71 -3.01
C ILE A 33 5.78 -4.75 -3.36
N MET A 34 4.73 -4.88 -2.53
CA MET A 34 3.69 -5.88 -2.73
C MET A 34 2.84 -5.59 -3.95
N GLU A 35 2.47 -4.32 -4.15
CA GLU A 35 1.62 -3.88 -5.25
C GLU A 35 2.36 -4.02 -6.59
N VAL A 36 3.55 -3.42 -6.70
CA VAL A 36 4.26 -3.32 -7.97
C VAL A 36 4.93 -4.64 -8.37
N ALA A 37 5.49 -5.41 -7.41
CA ALA A 37 6.16 -6.65 -7.78
C ALA A 37 5.20 -7.73 -8.29
N GLU A 38 4.00 -7.83 -7.73
CA GLU A 38 2.98 -8.78 -8.21
C GLU A 38 2.51 -8.43 -9.61
N GLU A 39 2.20 -7.15 -9.84
CA GLU A 39 1.76 -6.66 -11.14
C GLU A 39 2.82 -6.88 -12.23
N LEU A 40 4.07 -6.50 -11.98
CA LEU A 40 5.15 -6.63 -12.97
C LEU A 40 5.47 -8.07 -13.33
N ILE A 41 5.43 -9.00 -12.37
CA ILE A 41 5.72 -10.41 -12.66
C ILE A 41 4.57 -11.06 -13.41
N VAL A 42 3.31 -10.69 -13.11
CA VAL A 42 2.15 -11.11 -13.94
C VAL A 42 2.31 -10.62 -15.37
N LYS A 43 2.84 -9.42 -15.54
CA LYS A 43 3.20 -8.84 -16.83
C LYS A 43 4.44 -9.49 -17.48
N GLY A 44 5.10 -10.44 -16.82
CA GLY A 44 6.24 -11.17 -17.37
C GLY A 44 7.58 -10.43 -17.27
N ALA A 45 7.70 -9.44 -16.37
CA ALA A 45 8.93 -8.70 -16.17
C ALA A 45 10.08 -9.59 -15.66
N ASP A 46 11.30 -9.33 -16.15
CA ASP A 46 12.51 -9.99 -15.67
C ASP A 46 12.79 -9.69 -14.18
N GLY A 47 13.24 -10.69 -13.42
CA GLY A 47 13.53 -10.59 -11.99
C GLY A 47 14.57 -9.52 -11.66
N LEU A 48 15.55 -9.29 -12.54
CA LEU A 48 16.53 -8.22 -12.37
C LEU A 48 15.92 -6.83 -12.57
N THR A 49 14.96 -6.70 -13.49
CA THR A 49 14.20 -5.47 -13.73
C THR A 49 13.36 -5.11 -12.51
N ILE A 50 12.67 -6.08 -11.93
CA ILE A 50 11.90 -5.90 -10.68
C ILE A 50 12.81 -5.48 -9.53
N LEU A 51 13.97 -6.12 -9.36
CA LEU A 51 14.92 -5.74 -8.31
C LEU A 51 15.45 -4.30 -8.49
N LYS A 52 15.73 -3.89 -9.73
CA LYS A 52 16.13 -2.51 -10.06
C LYS A 52 15.03 -1.52 -9.71
N LEU A 53 13.78 -1.82 -10.08
CA LEU A 53 12.62 -0.98 -9.81
C LEU A 53 12.32 -0.89 -8.30
N MET A 54 12.45 -1.97 -7.54
CA MET A 54 12.39 -1.90 -6.08
C MET A 54 13.50 -1.04 -5.50
N GLY A 55 14.70 -1.09 -6.09
CA GLY A 55 15.82 -0.24 -5.73
C GLY A 55 15.54 1.27 -5.90
N THR A 56 14.69 1.66 -6.86
CA THR A 56 14.34 3.07 -7.08
C THR A 56 13.40 3.63 -6.01
N LEU A 57 12.73 2.78 -5.23
CA LEU A 57 11.87 3.23 -4.13
C LEU A 57 12.66 3.58 -2.86
N VAL A 58 13.90 3.09 -2.72
CA VAL A 58 14.73 3.28 -1.52
C VAL A 58 15.04 4.76 -1.22
N PRO A 59 15.43 5.60 -2.20
CA PRO A 59 15.64 7.03 -1.95
C PRO A 59 14.41 7.76 -1.41
N GLN A 60 13.21 7.43 -1.92
CA GLN A 60 11.95 8.00 -1.43
C GLN A 60 11.71 7.65 0.03
N ALA A 61 11.85 6.37 0.37
CA ALA A 61 11.73 5.91 1.75
C ALA A 61 12.76 6.59 2.67
N LEU A 62 14.04 6.65 2.27
CA LEU A 62 15.11 7.29 3.06
C LEU A 62 14.88 8.79 3.29
N GLY A 63 14.35 9.50 2.29
CA GLY A 63 14.04 10.93 2.40
C GLY A 63 13.07 11.24 3.54
N ILE A 64 12.11 10.34 3.77
CA ILE A 64 11.11 10.44 4.84
C ILE A 64 11.66 9.87 6.16
N THR A 65 12.38 8.75 6.12
CA THR A 65 12.72 7.98 7.33
C THR A 65 13.95 8.50 8.06
N ILE A 66 14.87 9.21 7.42
CA ILE A 66 16.05 9.78 8.10
C ILE A 66 15.64 10.80 9.19
N PRO A 67 14.83 11.83 8.92
CA PRO A 67 14.37 12.76 9.96
C PRO A 67 13.61 12.07 11.10
N ILE A 68 12.71 11.14 10.76
CA ILE A 68 11.89 10.39 11.72
C ILE A 68 12.78 9.56 12.65
N SER A 69 13.71 8.83 12.05
CA SER A 69 14.65 7.96 12.77
C SER A 69 15.59 8.76 13.65
N LEU A 70 15.99 9.97 13.22
CA LEU A 70 16.81 10.87 14.02
C LEU A 70 16.11 11.23 15.32
N LEU A 71 14.86 11.69 15.24
CA LEU A 71 14.06 12.03 16.41
C LEU A 71 13.89 10.83 17.34
N VAL A 72 13.45 9.69 16.80
CA VAL A 72 13.23 8.47 17.58
C VAL A 72 14.53 7.97 18.21
N GLY A 73 15.64 8.01 17.48
CA GLY A 73 16.96 7.64 17.96
C GLY A 73 17.42 8.51 19.14
N ILE A 74 17.20 9.82 19.07
CA ILE A 74 17.51 10.76 20.16
C ILE A 74 16.64 10.47 21.37
N LEU A 75 15.33 10.35 21.18
CA LEU A 75 14.40 10.08 22.28
C LEU A 75 14.70 8.74 22.96
N MET A 76 15.00 7.69 22.20
CA MET A 76 15.38 6.38 22.76
C MET A 76 16.74 6.43 23.46
N GLY A 77 17.75 7.05 22.84
CA GLY A 77 19.10 7.14 23.39
C GLY A 77 19.13 7.94 24.70
N LEU A 78 18.56 9.14 24.70
CA LEU A 78 18.41 9.97 25.90
C LEU A 78 17.49 9.30 26.92
N GLY A 79 16.40 8.66 26.48
CA GLY A 79 15.50 7.90 27.34
C GLY A 79 16.23 6.77 28.08
N ARG A 80 17.17 6.07 27.43
CA ARG A 80 18.03 5.07 28.10
C ARG A 80 18.94 5.74 29.13
N LEU A 81 19.64 6.81 28.77
CA LEU A 81 20.53 7.53 29.69
C LEU A 81 19.78 8.05 30.93
N CYS A 82 18.52 8.49 30.77
CA CYS A 82 17.64 8.87 31.88
C CYS A 82 17.24 7.66 32.74
N SER A 83 16.86 6.54 32.12
CA SER A 83 16.49 5.29 32.81
C SER A 83 17.63 4.76 33.67
N ASP A 84 18.85 4.78 33.14
CA ASP A 84 20.04 4.28 33.81
C ASP A 84 20.67 5.34 34.75
N ARG A 85 19.98 6.47 34.96
CA ARG A 85 20.39 7.64 35.77
C ARG A 85 21.72 8.29 35.38
N GLU A 86 22.30 7.91 34.24
CA GLU A 86 23.51 8.51 33.67
C GLU A 86 23.28 9.99 33.36
N MET A 87 22.08 10.34 32.89
CA MET A 87 21.70 11.72 32.62
C MET A 87 21.73 12.60 33.87
N VAL A 88 21.27 12.06 35.01
CA VAL A 88 21.30 12.76 36.30
C VAL A 88 22.73 12.93 36.78
N ALA A 89 23.59 11.94 36.56
CA ALA A 89 25.02 12.03 36.87
C ALA A 89 25.73 13.10 36.02
N PHE A 90 25.46 13.16 34.71
CA PHE A 90 25.96 14.24 33.86
C PHE A 90 25.54 15.61 34.41
N GLN A 91 24.25 15.79 34.72
CA GLN A 91 23.74 17.04 35.27
C GLN A 91 24.38 17.40 36.63
N ALA A 92 24.61 16.43 37.51
CA ALA A 92 25.30 16.64 38.78
C ALA A 92 26.77 17.08 38.62
N CYS A 93 27.42 16.65 37.54
CA CYS A 93 28.76 17.10 37.16
C CYS A 93 28.77 18.45 36.42
N GLY A 94 27.64 19.17 36.36
CA GLY A 94 27.52 20.47 35.70
C GLY A 94 27.32 20.40 34.18
N PHE A 95 26.99 19.23 33.62
CA PHE A 95 26.63 19.14 32.20
C PHE A 95 25.24 19.74 31.96
N SER A 96 25.19 20.91 31.33
CA SER A 96 23.94 21.59 30.99
C SER A 96 23.18 20.87 29.88
N VAL A 97 21.86 21.07 29.83
CA VAL A 97 21.00 20.57 28.74
C VAL A 97 21.45 21.12 27.38
N TYR A 98 21.90 22.37 27.35
CA TYR A 98 22.47 22.99 26.15
C TYR A 98 23.71 22.26 25.64
N ARG A 99 24.59 21.80 26.53
CA ARG A 99 25.77 21.03 26.11
C ARG A 99 25.37 19.73 25.43
N ILE A 100 24.34 19.06 25.92
CA ILE A 100 23.82 17.80 25.35
C ILE A 100 23.17 18.03 24.00
N LEU A 101 22.45 19.15 23.83
CA LEU A 101 21.95 19.61 22.54
C LEU A 101 23.11 19.79 21.55
N PHE A 102 24.18 20.49 21.95
CA PHE A 102 25.38 20.67 21.13
C PHE A 102 26.12 19.37 20.82
N SER A 103 26.12 18.38 21.72
CA SER A 103 26.70 17.05 21.45
C SER A 103 25.98 16.31 20.33
N LEU A 104 24.66 16.55 20.15
CA LEU A 104 23.82 15.91 19.15
C LEU A 104 23.65 16.72 17.86
N PHE A 105 23.97 18.01 17.89
CA PHE A 105 23.87 18.89 16.72
C PHE A 105 24.68 18.41 15.50
N PRO A 106 25.92 17.87 15.63
CA PRO A 106 26.64 17.29 14.50
C PRO A 106 25.88 16.15 13.83
N LEU A 107 25.16 15.33 14.61
CA LEU A 107 24.35 14.24 14.05
C LEU A 107 23.19 14.80 13.22
N ALA A 108 22.50 15.84 13.68
CA ALA A 108 21.46 16.49 12.89
C ALA A 108 21.99 17.15 11.62
N ILE A 109 23.15 17.81 11.68
CA ILE A 109 23.76 18.40 10.49
C ILE A 109 24.08 17.32 9.47
N VAL A 110 24.73 16.23 9.89
CA VAL A 110 25.05 15.12 8.99
C VAL A 110 23.78 14.49 8.40
N SER A 111 22.79 14.17 9.24
CA SER A 111 21.52 13.62 8.77
C SER A 111 20.79 14.58 7.83
N GLY A 112 20.77 15.88 8.13
CA GLY A 112 20.16 16.91 7.28
C GLY A 112 20.89 17.04 5.94
N LEU A 113 22.23 17.04 5.92
CA LEU A 113 23.01 17.07 4.68
C LEU A 113 22.79 15.82 3.83
N VAL A 114 22.72 14.64 4.43
CA VAL A 114 22.41 13.39 3.73
C VAL A 114 20.99 13.43 3.16
N THR A 115 19.99 13.86 3.93
CA THR A 115 18.61 14.03 3.45
C THR A 115 18.56 15.03 2.31
N CYS A 116 19.24 16.18 2.43
CA CYS A 116 19.31 17.19 1.37
C CYS A 116 19.92 16.62 0.09
N TYR A 117 21.02 15.87 0.21
CA TYR A 117 21.63 15.18 -0.92
C TYR A 117 20.64 14.21 -1.59
N ILE A 118 19.90 13.40 -0.81
CA ILE A 118 18.87 12.48 -1.30
C ILE A 118 17.79 13.22 -2.11
N PHE A 119 17.25 14.32 -1.59
CA PHE A 119 16.20 15.10 -2.27
C PHE A 119 16.66 15.81 -3.55
N LEU A 120 17.95 16.15 -3.63
CA LEU A 120 18.50 16.88 -4.77
C LEU A 120 18.95 15.96 -5.91
N VAL A 121 19.47 14.76 -5.62
CA VAL A 121 20.13 13.91 -6.62
C VAL A 121 19.52 12.50 -6.72
N PRO A 122 19.64 11.59 -5.73
CA PRO A 122 19.05 10.25 -5.80
C PRO A 122 17.54 10.23 -6.06
N LEU A 123 16.75 11.04 -5.35
CA LEU A 123 15.29 10.97 -5.40
C LEU A 123 14.73 11.32 -6.79
N PRO A 124 15.07 12.46 -7.42
CA PRO A 124 14.59 12.77 -8.77
C PRO A 124 15.01 11.72 -9.80
N ASN A 125 16.26 11.24 -9.73
CA ASN A 125 16.78 10.22 -10.64
C ASN A 125 16.07 8.88 -10.46
N ALA A 126 15.78 8.50 -9.21
CA ALA A 126 15.11 7.26 -8.90
C ALA A 126 13.63 7.29 -9.32
N ASN A 127 12.93 8.40 -9.10
CA ASN A 127 11.55 8.57 -9.57
C ASN A 127 11.48 8.53 -11.11
N GLN A 128 12.43 9.18 -11.80
CA GLN A 128 12.51 9.06 -13.27
C GLN A 128 12.78 7.62 -13.71
N ALA A 129 13.74 6.94 -13.07
CA ALA A 129 14.07 5.56 -13.40
C ALA A 129 12.88 4.62 -13.12
N PHE A 130 12.11 4.87 -12.06
CA PHE A 130 10.87 4.16 -11.76
C PHE A 130 9.88 4.30 -12.93
N ARG A 131 9.58 5.53 -13.35
CA ARG A 131 8.67 5.78 -14.49
C ARG A 131 9.15 5.12 -15.78
N GLU A 132 10.42 5.27 -16.12
CA GLU A 132 10.98 4.71 -17.35
C GLU A 132 10.94 3.19 -17.36
N ILE A 133 11.35 2.53 -16.26
CA ILE A 133 11.35 1.07 -16.17
C ILE A 133 9.91 0.55 -16.16
N SER A 134 9.01 1.18 -15.40
CA SER A 134 7.58 0.82 -15.41
C SER A 134 6.99 0.96 -16.81
N PHE A 135 7.24 2.07 -17.49
CA PHE A 135 6.77 2.33 -18.85
C PHE A 135 7.28 1.27 -19.83
N GLN A 136 8.59 1.01 -19.86
CA GLN A 136 9.17 0.00 -20.73
C GLN A 136 8.64 -1.40 -20.44
N THR A 137 8.40 -1.72 -19.17
CA THR A 137 7.88 -3.03 -18.77
C THR A 137 6.43 -3.19 -19.21
N VAL A 138 5.56 -2.22 -18.91
CA VAL A 138 4.16 -2.26 -19.34
C VAL A 138 4.05 -2.27 -20.87
N ALA A 139 4.88 -1.47 -21.56
CA ALA A 139 4.93 -1.44 -23.02
C ALA A 139 5.36 -2.78 -23.63
N GLN A 140 6.33 -3.49 -23.04
CA GLN A 140 6.75 -4.82 -23.53
C GLN A 140 5.74 -5.92 -23.19
N SER A 141 4.93 -5.72 -22.15
CA SER A 141 3.99 -6.72 -21.64
C SER A 141 2.60 -6.64 -22.25
N ALA A 142 2.22 -5.53 -22.91
CA ALA A 142 0.88 -5.29 -23.42
C ALA A 142 0.37 -6.37 -24.41
N GLU A 143 1.25 -6.98 -25.22
CA GLU A 143 0.86 -8.11 -26.09
C GLU A 143 0.52 -9.39 -25.28
N GLY A 144 1.16 -9.58 -24.13
CA GLY A 144 0.97 -10.73 -23.24
C GLY A 144 -0.10 -10.53 -22.15
N GLU A 145 -0.55 -9.30 -21.92
CA GLU A 145 -1.63 -8.99 -20.97
C GLU A 145 -3.01 -9.44 -21.47
N VAL A 146 -3.20 -9.51 -22.79
CA VAL A 146 -4.44 -9.96 -23.41
C VAL A 146 -4.57 -11.46 -23.20
N LYS A 147 -5.27 -11.87 -22.14
CA LYS A 147 -5.51 -13.28 -21.84
C LYS A 147 -6.53 -13.86 -22.82
N PRO A 148 -6.32 -15.09 -23.30
CA PRO A 148 -7.30 -15.74 -24.16
C PRO A 148 -8.63 -15.90 -23.41
N ARG A 149 -9.70 -15.56 -24.12
CA ARG A 149 -11.09 -15.60 -23.68
C ARG A 149 -11.40 -14.69 -22.51
N VAL A 150 -10.62 -13.64 -22.25
CA VAL A 150 -10.91 -12.63 -21.23
C VAL A 150 -11.07 -11.27 -21.91
N PHE A 151 -12.05 -10.48 -21.47
CA PHE A 151 -12.15 -9.08 -21.92
C PHE A 151 -10.98 -8.27 -21.37
N TYR A 152 -10.25 -7.64 -22.28
CA TYR A 152 -9.19 -6.71 -21.96
C TYR A 152 -9.69 -5.28 -22.17
N GLU A 153 -9.88 -4.57 -21.05
CA GLU A 153 -10.29 -3.16 -21.00
C GLU A 153 -9.12 -2.25 -20.60
N GLY A 154 -7.87 -2.70 -20.79
CA GLY A 154 -6.68 -1.91 -20.46
C GLY A 154 -6.49 -0.68 -21.35
N PHE A 155 -7.18 -0.62 -22.49
CA PHE A 155 -7.17 0.52 -23.40
C PHE A 155 -8.41 1.39 -23.17
N PRO A 156 -8.28 2.70 -22.94
CA PRO A 156 -9.44 3.55 -22.67
C PRO A 156 -10.42 3.58 -23.84
N ASN A 157 -11.69 3.29 -23.54
CA ASN A 157 -12.80 3.23 -24.49
C ASN A 157 -12.60 2.22 -25.63
N VAL A 158 -11.65 1.29 -25.50
CA VAL A 158 -11.43 0.20 -26.45
C VAL A 158 -11.44 -1.11 -25.69
N MET A 159 -12.41 -1.96 -26.01
CA MET A 159 -12.49 -3.30 -25.44
C MET A 159 -11.96 -4.30 -26.45
N LEU A 160 -11.10 -5.20 -25.98
CA LEU A 160 -10.54 -6.27 -26.78
C LEU A 160 -10.90 -7.64 -26.20
N TYR A 161 -11.31 -8.57 -27.05
CA TYR A 161 -11.57 -9.96 -26.71
C TYR A 161 -10.91 -10.86 -27.75
N VAL A 162 -10.08 -11.79 -27.28
CA VAL A 162 -9.28 -12.67 -28.14
C VAL A 162 -9.56 -14.11 -27.77
N ARG A 163 -9.74 -15.00 -28.74
CA ARG A 163 -9.94 -16.43 -28.43
C ARG A 163 -8.67 -17.14 -28.00
N GLU A 164 -7.61 -16.96 -28.79
CA GLU A 164 -6.32 -17.64 -28.63
C GLU A 164 -5.18 -16.65 -28.82
N THR A 165 -4.17 -16.77 -27.96
CA THR A 165 -2.94 -16.00 -28.06
C THR A 165 -1.85 -16.87 -28.69
N SER A 166 -1.14 -16.29 -29.66
CA SER A 166 0.05 -16.86 -30.28
C SER A 166 1.29 -16.09 -29.81
N LEU A 167 2.49 -16.61 -30.09
CA LEU A 167 3.74 -15.99 -29.63
C LEU A 167 3.95 -14.55 -30.15
N ASN A 168 3.35 -14.19 -31.29
CA ASN A 168 3.51 -12.87 -31.93
C ASN A 168 2.15 -12.27 -32.38
N GLY A 169 1.10 -12.42 -31.56
CA GLY A 169 -0.21 -11.85 -31.85
C GLY A 169 -1.37 -12.72 -31.43
N TRP A 170 -2.55 -12.36 -31.87
CA TRP A 170 -3.85 -12.85 -31.43
C TRP A 170 -4.60 -13.48 -32.58
N THR A 171 -5.40 -14.51 -32.29
CA THR A 171 -6.23 -15.20 -33.28
C THR A 171 -7.70 -15.11 -32.87
N ASP A 172 -8.59 -14.88 -33.82
CA ASP A 172 -10.01 -14.60 -33.60
C ASP A 172 -10.20 -13.42 -32.62
N VAL A 173 -10.01 -12.21 -33.16
CA VAL A 173 -10.03 -10.96 -32.42
C VAL A 173 -11.37 -10.26 -32.59
N PHE A 174 -11.99 -9.91 -31.47
CA PHE A 174 -13.13 -9.01 -31.38
C PHE A 174 -12.68 -7.74 -30.68
N LEU A 175 -12.79 -6.60 -31.35
CA LEU A 175 -12.45 -5.29 -30.80
C LEU A 175 -13.66 -4.37 -30.90
N ALA A 176 -13.98 -3.68 -29.82
CA ALA A 176 -15.04 -2.69 -29.79
C ALA A 176 -14.45 -1.32 -29.41
N ASP A 177 -14.61 -0.35 -30.31
CA ASP A 177 -14.12 1.02 -30.16
C ASP A 177 -15.30 1.96 -29.84
N SER A 178 -15.34 2.46 -28.61
CA SER A 178 -16.38 3.36 -28.11
C SER A 178 -15.94 4.82 -28.10
N ARG A 179 -14.84 5.19 -28.79
CA ARG A 179 -14.28 6.56 -28.74
C ARG A 179 -15.08 7.59 -29.54
N SER A 180 -15.76 7.16 -30.61
CA SER A 180 -16.39 8.03 -31.62
C SER A 180 -17.90 8.19 -31.45
N SER A 181 -18.58 7.21 -30.84
CA SER A 181 -20.04 7.09 -30.84
C SER A 181 -20.55 6.44 -29.56
N ASP A 182 -21.81 6.71 -29.20
CA ASP A 182 -22.50 6.04 -28.09
C ASP A 182 -22.54 4.52 -28.34
N GLN A 183 -22.78 4.09 -29.58
CA GLN A 183 -22.65 2.66 -29.94
C GLN A 183 -21.23 2.36 -30.43
N PRO A 184 -20.56 1.33 -29.90
CA PRO A 184 -19.20 1.01 -30.31
C PRO A 184 -19.13 0.58 -31.78
N ASP A 185 -18.09 1.03 -32.44
CA ASP A 185 -17.62 0.49 -33.72
C ASP A 185 -16.97 -0.86 -33.43
N VAL A 186 -17.45 -1.91 -34.10
CA VAL A 186 -17.03 -3.28 -33.81
C VAL A 186 -16.16 -3.81 -34.93
N TYR A 187 -15.04 -4.42 -34.59
CA TYR A 187 -14.10 -5.02 -35.53
C TYR A 187 -13.93 -6.50 -35.18
N VAL A 188 -14.13 -7.35 -36.17
CA VAL A 188 -13.87 -8.80 -36.06
C VAL A 188 -12.75 -9.14 -37.04
N ALA A 189 -11.64 -9.67 -36.55
CA ALA A 189 -10.47 -9.96 -37.35
C ALA A 189 -9.92 -11.35 -37.08
N LYS A 190 -9.33 -11.96 -38.11
CA LYS A 190 -8.69 -13.28 -37.97
C LYS A 190 -7.43 -13.20 -37.12
N GLU A 191 -6.61 -12.18 -37.36
CA GLU A 191 -5.34 -11.95 -36.68
C GLU A 191 -5.28 -10.53 -36.13
N GLY A 192 -4.63 -10.33 -34.98
CA GLY A 192 -4.38 -9.00 -34.43
C GLY A 192 -3.08 -8.95 -33.64
N GLN A 193 -2.45 -7.79 -33.55
CA GLN A 193 -1.24 -7.59 -32.75
C GLN A 193 -1.20 -6.15 -32.23
N VAL A 194 -0.48 -5.92 -31.13
CA VAL A 194 -0.25 -4.58 -30.58
C VAL A 194 1.17 -4.17 -30.91
N VAL A 195 1.30 -3.16 -31.75
CA VAL A 195 2.59 -2.56 -32.09
C VAL A 195 2.78 -1.34 -31.21
N ILE A 196 3.77 -1.41 -30.31
CA ILE A 196 4.15 -0.28 -29.48
C ILE A 196 5.48 0.26 -29.96
N ASP A 197 5.50 1.55 -30.30
CA ASP A 197 6.71 2.30 -30.57
C ASP A 197 7.01 3.25 -29.40
N PRO A 198 7.97 2.89 -28.52
CA PRO A 198 8.35 3.71 -27.37
C PRO A 198 8.99 5.05 -27.77
N GLN A 199 9.64 5.13 -28.94
CA GLN A 199 10.37 6.32 -29.37
C GLN A 199 9.43 7.36 -29.99
N GLU A 200 8.47 6.89 -30.80
CA GLU A 200 7.47 7.76 -31.42
C GLU A 200 6.23 7.97 -30.54
N ARG A 201 6.16 7.33 -29.37
CA ARG A 201 4.99 7.30 -28.47
C ARG A 201 3.74 6.95 -29.28
N ARG A 202 3.73 5.77 -29.89
CA ARG A 202 2.55 5.25 -30.58
C ARG A 202 2.22 3.87 -30.07
N VAL A 203 0.95 3.64 -29.79
CA VAL A 203 0.40 2.33 -29.45
C VAL A 203 -0.65 2.05 -30.51
N ASP A 204 -0.37 1.12 -31.41
CA ASP A 204 -1.25 0.80 -32.52
C ASP A 204 -1.72 -0.64 -32.40
N ILE A 205 -3.04 -0.86 -32.46
CA ILE A 205 -3.60 -2.20 -32.64
C ILE A 205 -3.69 -2.45 -34.15
N VAL A 206 -2.96 -3.44 -34.65
CA VAL A 206 -2.98 -3.84 -36.05
C VAL A 206 -3.84 -5.09 -36.18
N LEU A 207 -4.99 -4.96 -36.85
CA LEU A 207 -5.91 -6.05 -37.15
C LEU A 207 -5.74 -6.48 -38.61
N ARG A 208 -5.76 -7.79 -38.89
CA ARG A 208 -5.56 -8.36 -40.23
C ARG A 208 -6.70 -9.29 -40.62
N ALA A 209 -7.09 -9.20 -41.90
CA ALA A 209 -8.16 -9.97 -42.51
C ALA A 209 -9.44 -9.98 -41.67
N GLY A 210 -10.10 -8.82 -41.61
CA GLY A 210 -11.25 -8.58 -40.76
C GLY A 210 -12.37 -7.77 -41.40
N MET A 211 -13.44 -7.57 -40.63
CA MET A 211 -14.60 -6.76 -40.99
C MET A 211 -14.90 -5.76 -39.88
N GLY A 212 -15.10 -4.50 -40.27
CA GLY A 212 -15.56 -3.41 -39.41
C GLY A 212 -17.07 -3.23 -39.54
N HIS A 213 -17.71 -2.97 -38.42
CA HIS A 213 -19.15 -2.93 -38.22
C HIS A 213 -19.50 -1.64 -37.49
N GLN A 214 -19.99 -0.65 -38.23
CA GLN A 214 -20.28 0.68 -37.70
C GLN A 214 -21.76 1.00 -37.84
N VAL A 215 -22.30 1.63 -36.79
CA VAL A 215 -23.69 2.10 -36.73
C VAL A 215 -23.66 3.61 -36.79
N ASP A 216 -24.49 4.20 -37.65
CA ASP A 216 -24.61 5.65 -37.71
C ASP A 216 -25.22 6.20 -36.41
N SER A 217 -24.68 7.32 -35.93
CA SER A 217 -25.10 7.93 -34.66
C SER A 217 -26.48 8.60 -34.72
N GLU A 218 -26.93 9.02 -35.90
CA GLU A 218 -28.21 9.72 -36.07
C GLU A 218 -29.33 8.78 -36.53
N ASP A 219 -29.00 7.76 -37.33
CA ASP A 219 -29.98 6.79 -37.83
C ASP A 219 -29.52 5.33 -37.61
N SER A 220 -30.14 4.67 -36.63
CA SER A 220 -29.85 3.27 -36.30
C SER A 220 -30.20 2.28 -37.42
N SER A 221 -30.88 2.71 -38.49
CA SER A 221 -31.11 1.93 -39.70
C SER A 221 -29.94 1.98 -40.69
N LEU A 222 -29.09 3.01 -40.61
CA LEU A 222 -27.87 3.13 -41.40
C LEU A 222 -26.72 2.39 -40.71
N TYR A 223 -26.14 1.45 -41.44
CA TYR A 223 -25.06 0.61 -40.94
C TYR A 223 -24.08 0.39 -42.07
N SER A 224 -22.80 0.47 -41.75
CA SER A 224 -21.71 0.23 -42.68
C SER A 224 -20.93 -1.01 -42.26
N VAL A 225 -20.74 -1.92 -43.22
CA VAL A 225 -19.82 -3.05 -43.08
C VAL A 225 -18.66 -2.82 -44.04
N HIS A 226 -17.44 -2.89 -43.55
CA HIS A 226 -16.24 -2.73 -44.36
C HIS A 226 -15.28 -3.88 -44.11
N ALA A 227 -14.98 -4.66 -45.16
CA ALA A 227 -13.90 -5.65 -45.10
C ALA A 227 -12.54 -4.96 -45.29
N PHE A 228 -11.54 -5.40 -44.53
CA PHE A 228 -10.18 -4.87 -44.61
C PHE A 228 -9.14 -5.99 -44.55
N ASP A 229 -8.05 -5.81 -45.30
CA ASP A 229 -6.88 -6.69 -45.23
C ASP A 229 -6.00 -6.36 -44.03
N GLU A 230 -5.78 -5.07 -43.77
CA GLU A 230 -5.05 -4.55 -42.61
C GLU A 230 -5.73 -3.26 -42.13
N MET A 231 -5.98 -3.17 -40.83
CA MET A 231 -6.55 -2.00 -40.17
C MET A 231 -5.68 -1.63 -38.98
N VAL A 232 -5.28 -0.37 -38.90
CA VAL A 232 -4.45 0.16 -37.81
C VAL A 232 -5.29 1.08 -36.96
N ILE A 233 -5.48 0.70 -35.70
CA ILE A 233 -6.22 1.48 -34.71
C ILE A 233 -5.19 2.11 -33.78
N GLY A 234 -4.88 3.38 -34.02
CA GLY A 234 -4.00 4.14 -33.15
C GLY A 234 -4.69 4.49 -31.84
N LEU A 235 -4.04 4.17 -30.72
CA LEU A 235 -4.47 4.51 -29.37
C LEU A 235 -3.71 5.73 -28.87
N ASP A 236 -4.35 6.53 -28.02
CA ASP A 236 -3.67 7.62 -27.34
C ASP A 236 -2.69 7.03 -26.32
N PRO A 237 -1.37 7.24 -26.48
CA PRO A 237 -0.38 6.70 -25.56
C PRO A 237 -0.61 7.16 -24.13
N ASP A 238 -1.00 8.43 -23.92
CA ASP A 238 -1.19 8.96 -22.58
C ASP A 238 -2.46 8.41 -21.91
N ALA A 239 -3.40 7.89 -22.73
CA ALA A 239 -4.59 7.19 -22.26
C ALA A 239 -4.29 5.70 -21.94
N VAL A 240 -3.54 5.00 -22.81
CA VAL A 240 -3.12 3.60 -22.60
C VAL A 240 -2.22 3.47 -21.37
N PHE A 241 -1.33 4.44 -21.17
CA PHE A 241 -0.44 4.50 -20.01
C PHE A 241 -1.03 5.45 -18.96
N LEU A 242 -2.16 5.06 -18.34
CA LEU A 242 -2.83 5.85 -17.29
C LEU A 242 -1.82 6.37 -16.27
N THR A 243 -1.62 7.70 -16.27
CA THR A 243 -0.95 8.50 -15.23
C THR A 243 0.58 8.48 -15.12
N ASP A 244 1.31 7.69 -15.90
CA ASP A 244 2.79 7.63 -15.84
C ASP A 244 3.45 7.81 -17.22
N SER A 245 3.09 8.91 -17.90
CA SER A 245 3.96 9.49 -18.93
C SER A 245 5.43 9.52 -18.42
N PRO A 246 6.46 9.20 -19.23
CA PRO A 246 7.87 9.36 -18.85
C PRO A 246 8.28 10.84 -18.61
N ASN A 247 7.34 11.77 -18.81
CA ASN A 247 7.50 13.17 -18.49
C ASN A 247 7.69 13.38 -17.00
N ARG A 248 8.67 14.24 -16.68
CA ARG A 248 9.03 14.57 -15.30
C ARG A 248 7.88 15.27 -14.58
N GLY A 249 7.38 14.66 -13.51
CA GLY A 249 6.56 15.34 -12.52
C GLY A 249 7.38 16.39 -11.75
N TYR A 250 6.73 17.31 -11.03
CA TYR A 250 7.43 18.35 -10.26
C TYR A 250 8.46 17.77 -9.25
N ALA A 251 8.19 16.60 -8.67
CA ALA A 251 9.10 15.91 -7.76
C ALA A 251 10.40 15.44 -8.44
N GLU A 252 10.35 15.16 -9.75
CA GLU A 252 11.47 14.67 -10.59
C GLU A 252 12.29 15.79 -11.23
N LEU A 253 11.81 17.02 -11.17
CA LEU A 253 12.54 18.18 -11.68
C LEU A 253 13.65 18.59 -10.72
N THR A 254 14.80 18.91 -11.31
CA THR A 254 15.90 19.56 -10.59
C THR A 254 15.51 20.98 -10.19
N VAL A 255 16.19 21.57 -9.21
CA VAL A 255 15.92 22.94 -8.75
C VAL A 255 16.02 23.95 -9.91
N SER A 256 16.97 23.76 -10.83
CA SER A 256 17.11 24.63 -12.01
C SER A 256 15.98 24.45 -13.03
N GLN A 257 15.44 23.24 -13.17
CA GLN A 257 14.29 23.01 -14.04
C GLN A 257 13.00 23.57 -13.41
N LEU A 258 12.82 23.40 -12.10
CA LEU A 258 11.71 23.98 -11.36
C LEU A 258 11.70 25.50 -11.45
N SER A 259 12.86 26.17 -11.34
CA SER A 259 12.91 27.64 -11.46
C SER A 259 12.50 28.12 -12.85
N LYS A 260 12.91 27.42 -13.91
CA LYS A 260 12.48 27.73 -15.29
C LYS A 260 10.98 27.51 -15.48
N GLU A 261 10.42 26.46 -14.88
CA GLU A 261 8.99 26.20 -14.95
C GLU A 261 8.17 27.25 -14.19
N VAL A 262 8.69 27.77 -13.07
CA VAL A 262 8.09 28.92 -12.37
C VAL A 262 8.05 30.15 -13.26
N GLU A 263 9.14 30.45 -13.98
CA GLU A 263 9.20 31.57 -14.93
C GLU A 263 8.18 31.39 -16.05
N ARG A 264 8.13 30.21 -16.66
CA ARG A 264 7.15 29.87 -17.70
C ARG A 264 5.71 30.04 -17.24
N LEU A 265 5.36 29.53 -16.05
CA LEU A 265 4.01 29.65 -15.51
C LEU A 265 3.65 31.10 -15.17
N ARG A 266 4.62 31.89 -14.70
CA ARG A 266 4.43 33.33 -14.47
C ARG A 266 4.19 34.08 -15.78
N GLU A 267 4.93 33.78 -16.83
CA GLU A 267 4.72 34.36 -18.16
C GLU A 267 3.34 33.99 -18.73
N ALA A 268 2.87 32.77 -18.46
CA ALA A 268 1.55 32.29 -18.87
C ALA A 268 0.38 32.77 -17.97
N ASN A 269 0.63 33.59 -16.94
CA ASN A 269 -0.34 33.98 -15.91
C ASN A 269 -1.05 32.78 -15.22
N LEU A 270 -0.36 31.64 -15.11
CA LEU A 270 -0.85 30.45 -14.43
C LEU A 270 -0.36 30.39 -12.97
N PRO A 271 -1.08 29.68 -12.08
CA PRO A 271 -0.67 29.55 -10.68
C PRO A 271 0.67 28.83 -10.54
N SER A 272 1.70 29.54 -10.07
CA SER A 272 3.07 29.01 -9.91
C SER A 272 3.39 28.48 -8.49
N HIS A 273 2.38 28.30 -7.64
CA HIS A 273 2.58 27.93 -6.23
C HIS A 273 3.24 26.56 -6.05
N ARG A 274 2.84 25.52 -6.82
CA ARG A 274 3.35 24.14 -6.69
C ARG A 274 4.87 24.03 -6.92
N PRO A 275 5.43 24.46 -8.07
CA PRO A 275 6.87 24.34 -8.29
C PRO A 275 7.70 25.19 -7.31
N ILE A 276 7.16 26.32 -6.82
CA ILE A 276 7.79 27.10 -5.76
C ILE A 276 7.87 26.29 -4.46
N MET A 277 6.76 25.68 -4.03
CA MET A 277 6.72 24.87 -2.81
C MET A 277 7.63 23.65 -2.91
N GLU A 278 7.71 22.99 -4.07
CA GLU A 278 8.61 21.86 -4.28
C GLU A 278 10.10 22.25 -4.14
N ILE A 279 10.50 23.43 -4.63
CA ILE A 279 11.86 23.95 -4.37
C ILE A 279 12.08 24.08 -2.86
N HIS A 280 11.15 24.70 -2.12
CA HIS A 280 11.27 24.89 -0.68
C HIS A 280 11.21 23.57 0.10
N ARG A 281 10.43 22.58 -0.35
CA ARG A 281 10.33 21.24 0.24
C ARG A 281 11.68 20.53 0.28
N LYS A 282 12.45 20.61 -0.81
CA LYS A 282 13.80 20.02 -0.94
C LYS A 282 14.80 20.54 0.10
N PHE A 283 14.57 21.72 0.69
CA PHE A 283 15.43 22.30 1.75
C PHE A 283 14.79 22.29 3.14
N SER A 284 13.47 22.45 3.23
CA SER A 284 12.75 22.50 4.49
C SER A 284 12.77 21.16 5.23
N ILE A 285 12.56 20.03 4.54
CA ILE A 285 12.60 18.69 5.16
C ILE A 285 13.99 18.37 5.74
N PRO A 286 15.11 18.61 5.03
CA PRO A 286 16.45 18.50 5.62
C PRO A 286 16.67 19.33 6.88
N ILE A 287 16.15 20.57 6.91
CA ILE A 287 16.29 21.48 8.06
C ILE A 287 15.46 20.99 9.25
N ALA A 288 14.38 20.23 9.00
CA ALA A 288 13.60 19.58 10.07
C ALA A 288 14.45 18.65 10.94
N CYS A 289 15.57 18.10 10.45
CA CYS A 289 16.51 17.33 11.28
C CYS A 289 17.05 18.16 12.46
N LEU A 290 17.31 19.46 12.26
CA LEU A 290 17.77 20.35 13.33
C LEU A 290 16.65 20.63 14.34
N VAL A 291 15.44 20.86 13.85
CA VAL A 291 14.23 21.04 14.67
C VAL A 291 13.93 19.78 15.50
N PHE A 292 14.08 18.60 14.91
CA PHE A 292 13.91 17.33 15.59
C PHE A 292 14.98 17.05 16.64
N VAL A 293 16.20 17.55 16.50
CA VAL A 293 17.16 17.53 17.61
C VAL A 293 16.70 18.39 18.78
N LEU A 294 16.18 19.60 18.53
CA LEU A 294 15.64 20.47 19.59
C LEU A 294 14.46 19.80 20.30
N MET A 295 13.49 19.30 19.53
CA MET A 295 12.32 18.58 20.05
C MET A 295 12.75 17.31 20.80
N GLY A 296 13.67 16.53 20.23
CA GLY A 296 14.16 15.28 20.80
C GLY A 296 14.90 15.48 22.12
N VAL A 297 15.70 16.53 22.26
CA VAL A 297 16.38 16.86 23.52
C VAL A 297 15.38 17.41 24.55
N GLY A 298 14.50 18.32 24.13
CA GLY A 298 13.48 18.91 25.00
C GLY A 298 12.52 17.87 25.60
N LEU A 299 12.11 16.90 24.78
CA LEU A 299 11.17 15.85 25.18
C LEU A 299 11.85 14.58 25.73
N GLY A 300 13.09 14.29 25.33
CA GLY A 300 13.80 13.05 25.71
C GLY A 300 14.32 13.06 27.13
N ILE A 301 14.65 14.23 27.68
CA ILE A 301 15.17 14.36 29.05
C ILE A 301 14.00 14.37 30.04
N THR A 302 13.49 13.20 30.43
CA THR A 302 12.41 13.08 31.43
C THR A 302 12.85 12.31 32.67
N ASN A 303 12.33 12.70 33.85
CA ASN A 303 12.66 12.05 35.13
C ASN A 303 11.80 10.80 35.43
N ARG A 304 11.04 10.29 34.46
CA ARG A 304 10.11 9.17 34.69
C ARG A 304 10.78 7.82 34.41
N LYS A 305 10.52 6.84 35.30
CA LYS A 305 11.12 5.48 35.31
C LYS A 305 10.80 4.60 34.09
N ASP A 306 9.74 4.87 33.32
CA ASP A 306 9.28 4.03 32.19
C ASP A 306 9.56 4.70 30.80
N SER A 307 10.80 5.16 30.58
CA SER A 307 11.14 6.12 29.52
C SER A 307 11.31 5.54 28.10
N LYS A 308 11.67 4.26 27.91
CA LYS A 308 12.11 3.78 26.58
C LYS A 308 10.98 3.64 25.56
N LEU A 309 9.85 3.05 25.96
CA LEU A 309 8.74 2.79 25.05
C LEU A 309 7.81 4.01 24.91
N SER A 310 7.72 4.85 25.94
CA SER A 310 7.00 6.14 25.87
C SER A 310 7.69 7.15 24.95
N SER A 311 9.02 7.12 24.88
CA SER A 311 9.84 7.91 23.96
C SER A 311 9.56 7.61 22.48
N PHE A 312 9.27 6.35 22.14
CA PHE A 312 8.94 5.94 20.77
C PHE A 312 7.60 6.51 20.30
N ALA A 313 6.54 6.32 21.10
CA ALA A 313 5.21 6.84 20.79
C ALA A 313 5.20 8.37 20.71
N LEU A 314 5.94 9.05 21.59
CA LEU A 314 6.09 10.51 21.56
C LEU A 314 6.79 10.99 20.29
N GLY A 315 7.84 10.30 19.83
CA GLY A 315 8.54 10.63 18.59
C GLY A 315 7.62 10.55 17.37
N ILE A 316 6.80 9.50 17.31
CA ILE A 316 5.87 9.30 16.19
C ILE A 316 4.75 10.35 16.22
N ALA A 317 4.24 10.71 17.40
CA ALA A 317 3.28 11.79 17.53
C ALA A 317 3.85 13.14 17.04
N VAL A 318 5.10 13.48 17.41
CA VAL A 318 5.76 14.70 16.95
C VAL A 318 5.98 14.71 15.44
N VAL A 319 6.40 13.59 14.87
CA VAL A 319 6.57 13.43 13.42
C VAL A 319 5.24 13.57 12.70
N PHE A 320 4.19 12.91 13.19
CA PHE A 320 2.85 13.01 12.63
C PHE A 320 2.37 14.47 12.65
N SER A 321 2.53 15.17 13.77
CA SER A 321 2.23 16.59 13.86
C SER A 321 3.05 17.44 12.89
N TYR A 322 4.32 17.14 12.66
CA TYR A 322 5.15 17.84 11.67
C TYR A 322 4.57 17.72 10.26
N TYR A 323 4.26 16.50 9.80
CA TYR A 323 3.73 16.28 8.46
C TYR A 323 2.32 16.86 8.31
N VAL A 324 1.44 16.72 9.31
CA VAL A 324 0.12 17.36 9.30
C VAL A 324 0.22 18.87 9.18
N LEU A 325 1.14 19.52 9.91
CA LEU A 325 1.37 20.95 9.79
C LEU A 325 1.93 21.33 8.41
N MET A 326 2.86 20.54 7.86
CA MET A 326 3.47 20.81 6.55
C MET A 326 2.42 20.76 5.45
N TYR A 327 1.67 19.67 5.39
CA TYR A 327 0.65 19.49 4.38
C TYR A 327 -0.58 20.37 4.60
N GLY A 328 -0.92 20.70 5.85
CA GLY A 328 -1.92 21.73 6.13
C GLY A 328 -1.49 23.12 5.65
N SER A 329 -0.21 23.48 5.84
CA SER A 329 0.32 24.76 5.36
C SER A 329 0.38 24.85 3.83
N GLU A 330 0.61 23.72 3.16
CA GLU A 330 0.57 23.58 1.71
C GLU A 330 -0.85 23.76 1.15
N ALA A 331 -1.87 23.14 1.79
CA ALA A 331 -3.28 23.36 1.43
C ALA A 331 -3.68 24.84 1.53
N VAL A 332 -3.29 25.50 2.63
CA VAL A 332 -3.60 26.91 2.85
C VAL A 332 -2.88 27.81 1.84
N ALA A 333 -1.66 27.44 1.42
CA ALA A 333 -0.93 28.17 0.38
C ALA A 333 -1.52 27.96 -1.02
N ALA A 334 -2.03 26.76 -1.32
CA ALA A 334 -2.78 26.48 -2.55
C ALA A 334 -4.06 27.33 -2.63
N ALA A 335 -4.76 27.51 -1.49
CA ALA A 335 -5.88 28.44 -1.35
C ALA A 335 -5.49 29.93 -1.41
N SER A 336 -4.22 30.25 -1.72
CA SER A 336 -3.67 31.62 -1.81
C SER A 336 -3.77 32.45 -0.52
N LEU A 337 -3.99 31.81 0.64
CA LEU A 337 -4.06 32.47 1.96
C LEU A 337 -2.68 32.75 2.56
N ILE A 338 -1.69 31.90 2.25
CA ILE A 338 -0.31 32.03 2.72
C ILE A 338 0.63 32.02 1.51
N SER A 339 1.72 32.78 1.58
CA SER A 339 2.77 32.76 0.56
C SER A 339 3.35 31.35 0.38
N PRO A 340 3.43 30.82 -0.87
CA PRO A 340 4.06 29.54 -1.17
C PRO A 340 5.51 29.43 -0.67
N HIS A 341 6.20 30.57 -0.56
CA HIS A 341 7.56 30.64 -0.04
C HIS A 341 7.65 30.39 1.48
N LEU A 342 6.59 30.70 2.23
CA LEU A 342 6.57 30.56 3.70
C LEU A 342 5.92 29.25 4.14
N ALA A 343 4.97 28.73 3.34
CA ALA A 343 4.20 27.53 3.62
C ALA A 343 5.08 26.37 4.10
N MET A 344 6.05 25.97 3.27
CA MET A 344 6.91 24.83 3.58
C MET A 344 7.81 25.03 4.81
N TRP A 345 8.06 26.26 5.25
CA TRP A 345 8.90 26.57 6.41
C TRP A 345 8.12 26.67 7.72
N LEU A 346 6.80 26.84 7.64
CA LEU A 346 5.94 27.03 8.80
C LEU A 346 6.06 25.90 9.85
N PRO A 347 6.11 24.61 9.48
CA PRO A 347 6.29 23.53 10.45
C PRO A 347 7.61 23.62 11.21
N ASN A 348 8.68 23.97 10.50
CA ASN A 348 10.01 24.14 11.09
C ASN A 348 10.06 25.33 12.06
N ILE A 349 9.37 26.43 11.72
CA ILE A 349 9.29 27.61 12.59
C ILE A 349 8.50 27.28 13.85
N ILE A 350 7.30 26.69 13.71
CA ILE A 350 6.42 26.36 14.84
C ILE A 350 7.10 25.33 15.76
N LEU A 351 7.50 24.18 15.22
CA LEU A 351 8.13 23.13 16.04
C LEU A 351 9.52 23.52 16.52
N GLY A 352 10.27 24.33 15.76
CA GLY A 352 11.53 24.90 16.19
C GLY A 352 11.35 25.80 17.41
N PHE A 353 10.37 26.70 17.36
CA PHE A 353 10.02 27.57 18.48
C PHE A 353 9.59 26.77 19.72
N VAL A 354 8.70 25.79 19.54
CA VAL A 354 8.29 24.87 20.62
C VAL A 354 9.51 24.11 21.17
N GLY A 355 10.40 23.61 20.31
CA GLY A 355 11.61 22.91 20.71
C GLY A 355 12.56 23.77 21.54
N VAL A 356 12.77 25.03 21.14
CA VAL A 356 13.57 26.00 21.93
C VAL A 356 12.91 26.26 23.28
N LEU A 357 11.60 26.52 23.32
CA LEU A 357 10.86 26.72 24.57
C LEU A 357 10.97 25.51 25.50
N LEU A 358 10.87 24.29 24.96
CA LEU A 358 11.02 23.06 25.73
C LEU A 358 12.42 22.93 26.33
N VAL A 359 13.47 23.19 25.55
CA VAL A 359 14.86 23.15 26.03
C VAL A 359 15.11 24.22 27.09
N MET A 360 14.62 25.45 26.86
CA MET A 360 14.71 26.54 27.83
C MET A 360 13.98 26.21 29.13
N TRP A 361 12.72 25.78 29.05
CA TRP A 361 11.92 25.38 30.21
C TRP A 361 12.60 24.26 31.00
N ARG A 362 13.20 23.29 30.31
CA ARG A 362 13.94 22.20 30.96
C ARG A 362 15.22 22.67 31.63
N SER A 363 15.87 23.71 31.10
CA SER A 363 17.03 24.34 31.72
C SER A 363 16.65 25.19 32.94
N SER A 364 15.53 25.92 32.90
CA SER A 364 15.10 26.84 33.97
C SER A 364 14.47 26.12 35.18
N LEU A 365 13.83 24.96 34.98
CA LEU A 365 13.31 24.13 36.08
C LEU A 365 14.39 23.65 37.07
N ILE A 366 15.68 23.84 36.73
CA ILE A 366 16.82 23.43 37.55
C ILE A 366 17.35 24.61 38.39
N GLU A 367 17.09 25.86 37.99
CA GLU A 367 17.44 27.05 38.79
C GLU A 367 16.33 27.51 39.74
N TRP A 368 15.11 26.99 39.56
CA TRP A 368 13.97 27.39 40.39
C TRP A 368 13.91 26.58 41.71
N LYS A 369 14.42 27.19 42.79
CA LYS A 369 14.21 26.74 44.19
C LYS A 369 12.77 26.96 44.70
N GLY A 370 11.84 27.37 43.84
CA GLY A 370 10.44 27.59 44.19
C GLY A 370 9.58 26.38 43.85
N ALA A 371 9.15 25.63 44.85
CA ALA A 371 8.08 24.65 44.69
C ALA A 371 6.80 25.39 44.23
N ILE A 372 6.22 25.00 43.08
CA ILE A 372 4.84 25.39 42.74
C ILE A 372 3.91 24.59 43.68
N PRO A 373 3.19 25.21 44.63
CA PRO A 373 2.39 24.47 45.61
C PRO A 373 1.04 23.97 45.07
N PHE A 374 0.71 24.25 43.81
CA PHE A 374 -0.67 24.11 43.33
C PHE A 374 -0.96 22.79 42.59
N LEU A 375 0.02 22.13 41.97
CA LEU A 375 -0.22 20.88 41.22
C LEU A 375 0.09 19.58 41.99
N SER A 376 0.63 19.65 43.20
CA SER A 376 0.92 18.46 44.02
C SER A 376 -0.26 18.01 44.91
N LEU A 377 -1.40 18.69 44.85
CA LEU A 377 -2.56 18.46 45.73
C LEU A 377 -3.72 17.70 45.06
N TYR A 378 -3.68 17.44 43.74
CA TYR A 378 -4.80 16.78 43.05
C TYR A 378 -4.57 15.31 42.65
N PHE A 379 -3.38 14.75 42.88
CA PHE A 379 -3.10 13.33 42.62
C PHE A 379 -2.50 12.61 43.83
N LYS A 380 -3.17 12.76 44.98
CA LYS A 380 -2.89 11.97 46.19
C LYS A 380 -4.11 11.12 46.55
N ARG A 381 -4.50 10.22 45.65
CA ARG A 381 -5.33 9.04 45.96
C ARG A 381 -5.41 8.13 44.74
N PHE A 382 -4.43 7.22 44.61
CA PHE A 382 -4.64 5.84 44.11
C PHE A 382 -3.35 5.04 44.37
N SER A 383 -2.92 4.97 45.63
CA SER A 383 -2.21 3.78 46.11
C SER A 383 -3.19 3.02 47.00
N VAL A 384 -4.10 2.29 46.38
CA VAL A 384 -4.82 1.25 47.12
C VAL A 384 -3.77 0.19 47.44
N ALA A 385 -3.33 0.16 48.70
CA ALA A 385 -2.67 -1.00 49.26
C ALA A 385 -3.67 -2.16 49.16
N ARG A 386 -3.50 -2.98 48.12
CA ARG A 386 -4.33 -4.17 47.90
C ARG A 386 -3.94 -5.17 49.00
N LYS A 387 -4.79 -5.32 50.02
CA LYS A 387 -4.72 -6.48 50.92
C LYS A 387 -4.95 -7.73 50.05
N PRO A 388 -4.11 -8.76 50.12
CA PRO A 388 -4.34 -10.00 49.40
C PRO A 388 -5.39 -10.80 50.15
N ASN A 389 -6.68 -10.54 49.88
CA ASN A 389 -7.73 -11.50 50.18
C ASN A 389 -8.30 -11.98 48.84
N THR A 390 -7.66 -12.99 48.27
CA THR A 390 -8.25 -13.81 47.23
C THR A 390 -8.46 -15.19 47.82
N THR A 391 -9.68 -15.44 48.29
CA THR A 391 -10.24 -16.78 48.27
C THR A 391 -10.28 -17.21 46.80
N LEU A 392 -9.40 -18.16 46.48
CA LEU A 392 -9.26 -18.77 45.17
C LEU A 392 -10.55 -19.53 44.83
N ILE A 393 -11.33 -19.01 43.89
CA ILE A 393 -12.22 -19.84 43.09
C ILE A 393 -11.31 -20.59 42.11
N LYS A 394 -11.10 -21.89 42.39
CA LYS A 394 -10.49 -22.84 41.47
C LYS A 394 -11.42 -23.02 40.26
N GLY A 395 -11.14 -22.28 39.19
CA GLY A 395 -11.57 -22.61 37.84
C GLY A 395 -10.37 -23.17 37.08
N GLN A 396 -10.19 -24.50 37.09
CA GLN A 396 -9.21 -25.19 36.26
C GLN A 396 -9.69 -25.20 34.81
N VAL A 397 -9.12 -24.36 33.94
CA VAL A 397 -9.15 -24.61 32.48
C VAL A 397 -7.81 -24.33 31.78
N LEU A 398 -6.92 -23.48 32.30
CA LEU A 398 -5.50 -23.45 31.90
C LEU A 398 -4.64 -23.02 33.09
N ASN A 399 -3.61 -23.80 33.44
CA ASN A 399 -2.74 -23.55 34.60
C ASN A 399 -1.72 -22.42 34.31
N ILE A 400 -2.22 -21.18 34.18
CA ILE A 400 -1.40 -19.98 33.89
C ILE A 400 -0.68 -19.58 35.18
N ASN A 401 0.66 -19.66 35.18
CA ASN A 401 1.49 -19.32 36.33
C ASN A 401 1.67 -17.79 36.48
N LEU A 402 2.08 -17.33 37.66
CA LEU A 402 2.41 -15.92 37.91
C LEU A 402 3.47 -15.39 36.92
N LEU A 403 4.44 -16.25 36.58
CA LEU A 403 5.48 -15.96 35.58
C LEU A 403 4.88 -15.73 34.18
N ASP A 404 3.91 -16.56 33.78
CA ASP A 404 3.25 -16.46 32.49
C ASP A 404 2.51 -15.12 32.37
N TRP A 405 1.82 -14.70 33.43
CA TRP A 405 1.13 -13.42 33.47
C TRP A 405 2.09 -12.23 33.47
N TYR A 406 3.22 -12.33 34.17
CA TYR A 406 4.26 -11.31 34.18
C TYR A 406 4.84 -11.10 32.77
N ILE A 407 5.26 -12.18 32.11
CA ILE A 407 5.81 -12.14 30.75
C ILE A 407 4.75 -11.66 29.76
N THR A 408 3.51 -12.13 29.88
CA THR A 408 2.37 -11.69 29.05
C THR A 408 2.15 -10.19 29.16
N LYS A 409 2.12 -9.64 30.38
CA LYS A 409 1.87 -8.21 30.60
C LYS A 409 3.00 -7.35 30.05
N LEU A 410 4.25 -7.79 30.21
CA LEU A 410 5.41 -7.13 29.63
C LEU A 410 5.32 -7.16 28.09
N TYR A 411 5.06 -8.34 27.53
CA TYR A 411 4.96 -8.56 26.09
C TYR A 411 3.84 -7.75 25.45
N MET A 412 2.61 -7.82 25.97
CA MET A 412 1.46 -7.07 25.44
C MET A 412 1.66 -5.55 25.47
N ARG A 413 2.35 -5.02 26.49
CA ARG A 413 2.72 -3.60 26.53
C ARG A 413 3.65 -3.24 25.38
N VAL A 414 4.65 -4.08 25.09
CA VAL A 414 5.61 -3.85 24.00
C VAL A 414 4.93 -4.01 22.65
N VAL A 415 4.10 -5.05 22.45
CA VAL A 415 3.31 -5.26 21.23
C VAL A 415 2.44 -4.04 20.93
N PHE A 416 1.68 -3.57 21.90
CA PHE A 416 0.81 -2.40 21.72
C PHE A 416 1.59 -1.15 21.29
N LEU A 417 2.75 -0.89 21.90
CA LEU A 417 3.56 0.28 21.59
C LEU A 417 4.25 0.17 20.21
N ALA A 418 4.72 -1.03 19.86
CA ALA A 418 5.24 -1.30 18.52
C ALA A 418 4.14 -1.16 17.45
N PHE A 419 2.95 -1.68 17.72
CA PHE A 419 1.79 -1.61 16.84
C PHE A 419 1.33 -0.18 16.59
N VAL A 420 1.08 0.60 17.64
CA VAL A 420 0.67 2.01 17.50
C VAL A 420 1.71 2.82 16.74
N GLY A 421 3.00 2.60 17.01
CA GLY A 421 4.03 3.33 16.31
C GLY A 421 4.15 2.98 14.83
N PHE A 422 4.18 1.69 14.50
CA PHE A 422 4.21 1.26 13.10
C PHE A 422 2.95 1.65 12.34
N LEU A 423 1.78 1.59 12.99
CA LEU A 423 0.52 2.10 12.41
C LEU A 423 0.60 3.61 12.14
N GLY A 424 1.20 4.37 13.06
CA GLY A 424 1.45 5.80 12.86
C GLY A 424 2.35 6.08 11.64
N VAL A 425 3.37 5.26 11.40
CA VAL A 425 4.24 5.38 10.21
C VAL A 425 3.47 5.12 8.92
N PHE A 426 2.58 4.12 8.89
CA PHE A 426 1.66 3.89 7.76
C PHE A 426 0.76 5.09 7.51
N TYR A 427 0.11 5.64 8.55
CA TYR A 427 -0.72 6.82 8.40
C TYR A 427 0.06 8.03 7.88
N ILE A 428 1.29 8.25 8.37
CA ILE A 428 2.15 9.32 7.86
C ILE A 428 2.42 9.12 6.37
N SER A 429 2.80 7.90 5.96
CA SER A 429 3.07 7.60 4.54
C SER A 429 1.86 7.81 3.67
N THR A 430 0.73 7.20 4.03
CA THR A 430 -0.48 7.32 3.23
C THR A 430 -0.98 8.77 3.22
N PHE A 431 -0.83 9.51 4.32
CA PHE A 431 -1.15 10.94 4.33
C PHE A 431 -0.23 11.74 3.40
N ILE A 432 1.07 11.42 3.36
CA ILE A 432 2.03 12.00 2.40
C ILE A 432 1.58 11.71 0.97
N ASP A 433 1.26 10.46 0.66
CA ASP A 433 0.89 10.02 -0.68
C ASP A 433 -0.42 10.68 -1.15
N ARG A 434 -1.41 10.82 -0.25
CA ARG A 434 -2.74 11.39 -0.54
C ARG A 434 -2.85 12.89 -0.33
N SER A 435 -1.76 13.52 0.04
CA SER A 435 -1.75 14.96 0.31
C SER A 435 -2.04 15.76 -0.95
N ASN A 436 -1.53 15.30 -2.11
CA ASN A 436 -1.60 16.01 -3.37
C ASN A 436 -3.03 16.24 -3.87
N GLU A 437 -3.92 15.27 -3.64
CA GLU A 437 -5.33 15.27 -4.04
C GLU A 437 -6.21 16.10 -3.09
N LEU A 438 -5.82 16.23 -1.83
CA LEU A 438 -6.45 17.16 -0.88
C LEU A 438 -6.27 18.62 -1.34
N TYR A 439 -5.21 18.92 -2.11
CA TYR A 439 -4.86 20.27 -2.54
C TYR A 439 -5.58 20.79 -3.78
N THR A 440 -5.96 19.90 -4.68
CA THR A 440 -6.67 20.29 -5.91
C THR A 440 -8.11 20.71 -5.62
N GLY A 441 -8.55 20.68 -4.34
CA GLY A 441 -9.92 20.97 -3.92
C GLY A 441 -10.90 19.86 -4.29
N GLN A 442 -10.38 18.71 -4.73
CA GLN A 442 -11.18 17.56 -5.15
C GLN A 442 -11.78 16.83 -3.94
N THR A 443 -11.17 16.97 -2.74
CA THR A 443 -11.60 16.24 -1.54
C THR A 443 -11.65 17.08 -0.26
N THR A 444 -12.52 16.66 0.66
CA THR A 444 -12.62 17.25 2.00
C THR A 444 -11.75 16.47 2.97
N GLY A 445 -11.11 17.14 3.94
CA GLY A 445 -10.31 16.46 4.97
C GLY A 445 -11.08 15.43 5.81
N TRP A 446 -12.41 15.54 5.84
CA TRP A 446 -13.29 14.52 6.42
C TRP A 446 -13.33 13.22 5.61
N THR A 447 -13.46 13.31 4.27
CA THR A 447 -13.39 12.15 3.37
C THR A 447 -12.08 11.39 3.55
N LEU A 448 -10.98 12.11 3.71
CA LEU A 448 -9.68 11.50 3.99
C LEU A 448 -9.62 10.79 5.37
N LEU A 449 -10.28 11.34 6.39
CA LEU A 449 -10.38 10.71 7.71
C LEU A 449 -11.26 9.45 7.66
N GLU A 450 -12.36 9.50 6.91
CA GLU A 450 -13.21 8.34 6.63
C GLU A 450 -12.40 7.25 5.88
N TYR A 451 -11.62 7.64 4.87
CA TYR A 451 -10.69 6.74 4.18
C TYR A 451 -9.72 6.09 5.16
N PHE A 452 -9.07 6.86 6.05
CA PHE A 452 -8.16 6.30 7.05
C PHE A 452 -8.85 5.30 7.99
N TRP A 453 -10.09 5.58 8.39
CA TRP A 453 -10.87 4.66 9.23
C TRP A 453 -11.07 3.31 8.53
N TYR A 454 -11.47 3.31 7.26
CA TYR A 454 -11.67 2.10 6.48
C TYR A 454 -10.36 1.44 6.02
N ALA A 455 -9.26 2.18 5.89
CA ALA A 455 -7.94 1.62 5.59
C ALA A 455 -7.24 1.03 6.83
N THR A 456 -7.68 1.39 8.05
CA THR A 456 -7.06 0.95 9.32
C THR A 456 -6.95 -0.58 9.44
N PRO A 457 -7.97 -1.39 9.10
CA PRO A 457 -7.87 -2.85 9.16
C PRO A 457 -6.77 -3.39 8.24
N GLN A 458 -6.62 -2.84 7.03
CA GLN A 458 -5.56 -3.21 6.10
C GLN A 458 -4.17 -2.86 6.64
N PHE A 459 -3.99 -1.65 7.18
CA PHE A 459 -2.71 -1.27 7.79
C PHE A 459 -2.39 -2.16 8.99
N SER A 460 -3.40 -2.47 9.81
CA SER A 460 -3.24 -3.38 10.96
C SER A 460 -2.81 -4.78 10.52
N TYR A 461 -3.34 -5.27 9.39
CA TYR A 461 -3.00 -6.56 8.81
C TYR A 461 -1.51 -6.66 8.43
N TYR A 462 -0.93 -5.59 7.89
CA TYR A 462 0.50 -5.53 7.56
C TYR A 462 1.42 -5.24 8.75
N VAL A 463 0.96 -4.40 9.68
CA VAL A 463 1.78 -3.93 10.80
C VAL A 463 1.90 -4.98 11.91
N LEU A 464 0.84 -5.74 12.20
CA LEU A 464 0.80 -6.64 13.35
C LEU A 464 1.93 -7.70 13.37
N PRO A 465 2.27 -8.40 12.26
CA PRO A 465 3.39 -9.33 12.22
C PRO A 465 4.73 -8.71 12.64
N VAL A 466 5.01 -7.51 12.12
CA VAL A 466 6.26 -6.79 12.41
C VAL A 466 6.28 -6.31 13.86
N SER A 467 5.14 -5.87 14.39
CA SER A 467 5.00 -5.49 15.80
C SER A 467 5.24 -6.65 16.76
N VAL A 468 4.67 -7.83 16.45
CA VAL A 468 4.81 -9.07 17.22
C VAL A 468 6.28 -9.55 17.23
N LEU A 469 6.93 -9.52 16.07
CA LEU A 469 8.35 -9.85 15.92
C LEU A 469 9.23 -8.93 16.80
N VAL A 470 9.09 -7.62 16.63
CA VAL A 470 9.87 -6.61 17.36
C VAL A 470 9.59 -6.71 18.86
N ALA A 471 8.33 -6.92 19.25
CA ALA A 471 7.96 -7.09 20.65
C ALA A 471 8.56 -8.35 21.27
N THR A 472 8.67 -9.44 20.51
CA THR A 472 9.31 -10.68 20.97
C THR A 472 10.78 -10.45 21.26
N LEU A 473 11.50 -9.83 20.30
CA LEU A 473 12.92 -9.51 20.42
C LEU A 473 13.19 -8.57 21.60
N ILE A 474 12.39 -7.51 21.75
CA ILE A 474 12.52 -6.56 22.85
C ILE A 474 12.20 -7.22 24.19
N THR A 475 11.12 -8.00 24.29
CA THR A 475 10.68 -8.62 25.56
C THR A 475 11.72 -9.60 26.07
N VAL A 476 12.15 -10.55 25.22
CA VAL A 476 13.19 -11.52 25.59
C VAL A 476 14.53 -10.81 25.83
N GLY A 477 14.86 -9.79 25.03
CA GLY A 477 16.03 -8.95 25.23
C GLY A 477 16.04 -8.21 26.57
N LEU A 478 14.89 -7.70 27.03
CA LEU A 478 14.72 -7.07 28.34
C LEU A 478 14.92 -8.08 29.47
N LEU A 479 14.28 -9.25 29.40
CA LEU A 479 14.44 -10.34 30.37
C LEU A 479 15.89 -10.84 30.45
N SER A 480 16.59 -10.89 29.32
CA SER A 480 18.00 -11.23 29.24
C SER A 480 18.88 -10.14 29.87
N LYS A 481 18.59 -8.87 29.57
CA LYS A 481 19.33 -7.71 30.11
C LYS A 481 19.22 -7.60 31.63
N THR A 482 18.03 -7.83 32.20
CA THR A 482 17.81 -7.80 33.66
C THR A 482 18.24 -9.10 34.35
N SER A 483 18.83 -10.04 33.61
CA SER A 483 19.18 -11.39 34.09
C SER A 483 18.00 -12.22 34.60
N GLU A 484 16.76 -11.78 34.37
CA GLU A 484 15.55 -12.51 34.74
C GLU A 484 15.49 -13.85 33.99
N LEU A 485 15.82 -13.86 32.69
CA LEU A 485 15.86 -15.10 31.91
C LEU A 485 16.93 -16.08 32.42
N THR A 486 18.09 -15.56 32.85
CA THR A 486 19.17 -16.39 33.42
C THR A 486 18.74 -17.02 34.74
N VAL A 487 18.06 -16.26 35.60
CA VAL A 487 17.52 -16.77 36.88
C VAL A 487 16.44 -17.82 36.62
N MET A 488 15.54 -17.61 35.65
CA MET A 488 14.54 -18.61 35.27
C MET A 488 15.21 -19.94 34.89
N LYS A 489 16.25 -19.91 34.06
CA LYS A 489 17.01 -21.11 33.69
C LYS A 489 17.69 -21.78 34.88
N ALA A 490 18.29 -21.00 35.78
CA ALA A 490 18.90 -21.52 37.01
C ALA A 490 17.87 -22.20 37.93
N CYS A 491 16.61 -21.76 37.91
CA CYS A 491 15.50 -22.40 38.62
C CYS A 491 14.91 -23.62 37.87
N GLY A 492 15.54 -24.08 36.79
CA GLY A 492 15.09 -25.24 36.00
C GLY A 492 13.96 -24.92 35.00
N ILE A 493 13.63 -23.64 34.78
CA ILE A 493 12.64 -23.24 33.78
C ILE A 493 13.32 -23.17 32.42
N SER A 494 12.91 -24.04 31.51
CA SER A 494 13.43 -24.03 30.14
C SER A 494 13.05 -22.74 29.40
N VAL A 495 13.90 -22.34 28.46
CA VAL A 495 13.64 -21.19 27.56
C VAL A 495 12.29 -21.34 26.87
N TYR A 496 11.96 -22.55 26.42
CA TYR A 496 10.69 -22.87 25.76
C TYR A 496 9.48 -22.61 26.66
N ARG A 497 9.56 -22.94 27.95
CA ARG A 497 8.47 -22.67 28.90
C ARG A 497 8.33 -21.18 29.18
N ALA A 498 9.45 -20.45 29.27
CA ALA A 498 9.45 -19.01 29.50
C ALA A 498 8.87 -18.22 28.30
N THR A 499 9.09 -18.70 27.08
CA THR A 499 8.58 -18.05 25.85
C THR A 499 7.20 -18.55 25.42
N PHE A 500 6.66 -19.57 26.08
CA PHE A 500 5.32 -20.12 25.78
C PHE A 500 4.20 -19.06 25.76
N PRO A 501 4.12 -18.10 26.71
CA PRO A 501 3.08 -17.06 26.66
C PRO A 501 3.22 -16.16 25.42
N VAL A 502 4.44 -15.89 24.98
CA VAL A 502 4.73 -15.10 23.77
C VAL A 502 4.24 -15.84 22.53
N LEU A 503 4.54 -17.14 22.43
CA LEU A 503 4.07 -18.00 21.34
C LEU A 503 2.53 -18.11 21.32
N LEU A 504 1.91 -18.30 22.48
CA LEU A 504 0.44 -18.37 22.59
C LEU A 504 -0.21 -17.07 22.11
N ILE A 505 0.32 -15.91 22.49
CA ILE A 505 -0.22 -14.62 22.04
C ILE A 505 0.03 -14.42 20.55
N SER A 506 1.16 -14.87 20.00
CA SER A 506 1.40 -14.82 18.55
C SER A 506 0.42 -15.71 17.77
N LEU A 507 0.06 -16.88 18.31
CA LEU A 507 -0.96 -17.75 17.75
C LEU A 507 -2.35 -17.09 17.81
N ILE A 508 -2.69 -16.42 18.92
CA ILE A 508 -3.92 -15.61 19.01
C ILE A 508 -3.88 -14.47 18.00
N GLY A 509 -2.73 -13.82 17.80
CA GLY A 509 -2.52 -12.79 16.79
C GLY A 509 -2.73 -13.32 15.36
N SER A 510 -2.24 -14.51 15.06
CA SER A 510 -2.51 -15.23 13.79
C SER A 510 -4.00 -15.48 13.61
N GLY A 511 -4.70 -15.96 14.65
CA GLY A 511 -6.14 -16.16 14.62
C GLY A 511 -6.92 -14.85 14.42
N LEU A 512 -6.46 -13.77 15.03
CA LEU A 512 -7.03 -12.43 14.88
C LEU A 512 -6.85 -11.90 13.46
N LEU A 513 -5.68 -12.07 12.83
CA LEU A 513 -5.47 -11.69 11.42
C LEU A 513 -6.36 -12.49 10.47
N PHE A 514 -6.49 -13.80 10.71
CA PHE A 514 -7.38 -14.65 9.92
C PHE A 514 -8.84 -14.19 10.08
N GLY A 515 -9.29 -13.94 11.32
CA GLY A 515 -10.63 -13.41 11.60
C GLY A 515 -10.88 -12.04 10.97
N MET A 516 -9.92 -11.12 11.04
CA MET A 516 -10.01 -9.82 10.36
C MET A 516 -10.11 -9.97 8.85
N SER A 517 -9.29 -10.85 8.25
CA SER A 517 -9.30 -11.14 6.83
C SER A 517 -10.65 -11.66 6.33
N GLU A 518 -11.34 -12.48 7.13
CA GLU A 518 -12.61 -13.10 6.72
C GLU A 518 -13.83 -12.21 6.96
N SER A 519 -13.80 -11.39 8.02
CA SER A 519 -14.99 -10.64 8.47
C SER A 519 -15.00 -9.16 8.10
N ILE A 520 -13.88 -8.45 8.28
CA ILE A 520 -13.85 -6.98 8.23
C ILE A 520 -13.13 -6.50 6.97
N LEU A 521 -12.01 -7.15 6.61
CA LEU A 521 -11.06 -6.63 5.63
C LEU A 521 -11.69 -6.36 4.26
N ALA A 522 -12.45 -7.32 3.73
CA ALA A 522 -13.11 -7.20 2.44
C ALA A 522 -14.09 -6.01 2.36
N GLY A 523 -14.94 -5.84 3.39
CA GLY A 523 -15.90 -4.73 3.45
C GLY A 523 -15.21 -3.38 3.63
N SER A 524 -14.20 -3.33 4.50
CA SER A 524 -13.41 -2.11 4.73
C SER A 524 -12.61 -1.70 3.50
N ASN A 525 -11.98 -2.64 2.79
CA ASN A 525 -11.23 -2.36 1.57
C ASN A 525 -12.13 -1.85 0.46
N ARG A 526 -13.32 -2.44 0.24
CA ARG A 526 -14.27 -1.92 -0.77
C ARG A 526 -14.66 -0.47 -0.51
N ARG A 527 -14.91 -0.11 0.75
CA ARG A 527 -15.24 1.27 1.10
C ARG A 527 -14.04 2.20 1.01
N ALA A 528 -12.86 1.74 1.41
CA ALA A 528 -11.62 2.50 1.27
C ALA A 528 -11.26 2.76 -0.19
N GLU A 529 -11.49 1.79 -1.07
CA GLU A 529 -11.25 1.90 -2.51
C GLU A 529 -12.26 2.82 -3.20
N ALA A 530 -13.55 2.72 -2.86
CA ALA A 530 -14.55 3.67 -3.33
C ALA A 530 -14.22 5.12 -2.93
N LEU A 531 -13.72 5.32 -1.71
CA LEU A 531 -13.24 6.63 -1.25
C LEU A 531 -11.94 7.03 -1.96
N ASP A 532 -11.05 6.08 -2.28
CA ASP A 532 -9.81 6.38 -3.01
C ASP A 532 -10.08 6.81 -4.45
N ASP A 533 -11.06 6.19 -5.10
CA ASP A 533 -11.50 6.56 -6.45
C ASP A 533 -12.11 7.97 -6.46
N GLU A 534 -12.96 8.29 -5.48
CA GLU A 534 -13.46 9.64 -5.25
C GLU A 534 -12.29 10.62 -5.00
N ILE A 535 -11.29 10.23 -4.21
CA ILE A 535 -10.13 11.07 -3.91
C ILE A 535 -9.27 11.34 -5.13
N ARG A 536 -9.01 10.33 -5.95
CA ARG A 536 -8.17 10.43 -7.14
C ARG A 536 -8.89 11.04 -8.34
N ASN A 537 -10.18 11.36 -8.21
CA ASN A 537 -11.02 11.85 -9.30
C ASN A 537 -10.98 10.89 -10.51
N LYS A 538 -10.78 9.59 -10.24
CA LYS A 538 -11.03 8.56 -11.24
C LYS A 538 -12.53 8.58 -11.45
N ALA A 539 -12.98 8.69 -12.70
CA ALA A 539 -14.40 8.58 -13.01
C ALA A 539 -14.91 7.34 -12.25
N PRO A 540 -15.88 7.49 -11.34
CA PRO A 540 -16.27 6.38 -10.49
C PRO A 540 -16.69 5.26 -11.44
N ARG A 541 -16.00 4.12 -11.37
CA ARG A 541 -16.29 2.97 -12.24
C ARG A 541 -17.76 2.50 -12.10
N ALA A 542 -18.46 3.01 -11.09
CA ALA A 542 -19.91 3.09 -11.04
C ALA A 542 -20.39 4.55 -11.21
N ILE A 543 -21.24 4.77 -12.23
CA ILE A 543 -22.06 5.98 -12.46
C ILE A 543 -21.30 7.14 -13.15
N ASP A 544 -20.70 6.86 -14.30
CA ASP A 544 -20.78 7.77 -15.43
C ASP A 544 -21.59 7.05 -16.51
N GLY A 545 -22.66 7.67 -17.00
CA GLY A 545 -23.75 7.04 -17.78
C GLY A 545 -23.38 6.53 -19.17
N LEU A 546 -22.10 6.22 -19.41
CA LEU A 546 -21.51 5.84 -20.70
C LEU A 546 -20.54 4.65 -20.61
N ASN A 547 -20.18 4.15 -19.43
CA ASN A 547 -19.25 3.01 -19.32
C ASN A 547 -19.98 1.67 -19.46
N ARG A 548 -20.12 1.22 -20.71
CA ARG A 548 -20.81 -0.03 -21.07
C ARG A 548 -20.02 -1.25 -20.56
N LYS A 549 -20.70 -2.21 -19.92
CA LYS A 549 -20.12 -3.47 -19.42
C LYS A 549 -20.13 -4.56 -20.49
N TRP A 550 -19.06 -5.37 -20.55
CA TRP A 550 -18.91 -6.49 -21.48
C TRP A 550 -18.88 -7.83 -20.75
N ILE A 551 -19.74 -8.78 -21.15
CA ILE A 551 -19.79 -10.14 -20.59
C ILE A 551 -20.00 -11.19 -21.69
N VAL A 552 -19.50 -12.42 -21.49
CA VAL A 552 -19.63 -13.53 -22.47
C VAL A 552 -20.64 -14.55 -21.95
N SER A 553 -21.76 -14.67 -22.64
CA SER A 553 -22.80 -15.67 -22.39
C SER A 553 -22.26 -17.10 -22.33
N LYS A 554 -22.97 -18.01 -21.65
CA LYS A 554 -22.62 -19.44 -21.64
C LYS A 554 -22.67 -20.06 -23.05
N SER A 555 -23.46 -19.48 -23.96
CA SER A 555 -23.53 -19.89 -25.37
C SER A 555 -22.36 -19.37 -26.24
N GLY A 556 -21.52 -18.47 -25.71
CA GLY A 556 -20.42 -17.85 -26.44
C GLY A 556 -20.77 -16.53 -27.13
N GLU A 557 -21.96 -15.99 -26.89
CA GLU A 557 -22.39 -14.65 -27.34
C GLU A 557 -21.74 -13.56 -26.48
N ILE A 558 -21.41 -12.42 -27.07
CA ILE A 558 -20.90 -11.27 -26.33
C ILE A 558 -22.03 -10.29 -26.06
N TYR A 559 -22.23 -9.92 -24.80
CA TYR A 559 -23.19 -8.92 -24.37
C TYR A 559 -22.46 -7.62 -24.02
N ASN A 560 -23.00 -6.50 -24.47
CA ASN A 560 -22.59 -5.15 -24.12
C ASN A 560 -23.79 -4.39 -23.58
N TYR A 561 -23.79 -3.90 -22.35
CA TYR A 561 -24.95 -3.20 -21.78
C TYR A 561 -24.51 -1.94 -21.02
N LEU A 562 -25.36 -0.92 -21.02
CA LEU A 562 -25.06 0.38 -20.43
C LEU A 562 -25.19 0.35 -18.90
N PHE A 563 -26.29 -0.23 -18.41
CA PHE A 563 -26.53 -0.40 -16.98
C PHE A 563 -27.44 -1.59 -16.73
N PHE A 564 -27.33 -2.15 -15.52
CA PHE A 564 -28.22 -3.15 -14.97
C PHE A 564 -28.69 -2.66 -13.60
N GLU A 565 -30.01 -2.58 -13.38
CA GLU A 565 -30.62 -2.18 -12.11
C GLU A 565 -31.10 -3.45 -11.36
N PRO A 566 -30.39 -3.90 -10.30
CA PRO A 566 -30.71 -5.16 -9.63
C PRO A 566 -32.07 -5.15 -8.94
N ASP A 567 -32.47 -4.02 -8.34
CA ASP A 567 -33.73 -3.90 -7.59
C ASP A 567 -34.97 -4.03 -8.48
N ARG A 568 -34.84 -3.68 -9.77
CA ARG A 568 -35.93 -3.71 -10.75
C ARG A 568 -35.77 -4.79 -11.81
N ASN A 569 -34.61 -5.46 -11.86
CA ASN A 569 -34.21 -6.37 -12.94
C ASN A 569 -34.39 -5.73 -14.32
N GLU A 570 -33.85 -4.52 -14.48
CA GLU A 570 -33.92 -3.75 -15.72
C GLU A 570 -32.52 -3.62 -16.34
N LEU A 571 -32.42 -3.89 -17.65
CA LEU A 571 -31.22 -3.67 -18.45
C LEU A 571 -31.45 -2.51 -19.42
N GLY A 572 -30.48 -1.59 -19.47
CA GLY A 572 -30.46 -0.48 -20.42
C GLY A 572 -29.39 -0.65 -21.49
N GLY A 573 -29.75 -0.38 -22.75
CA GLY A 573 -28.80 -0.28 -23.87
C GLY A 573 -28.03 -1.58 -24.15
N LEU A 574 -28.72 -2.72 -24.13
CA LEU A 574 -28.13 -4.04 -24.33
C LEU A 574 -27.87 -4.30 -25.83
N SER A 575 -26.64 -4.66 -26.18
CA SER A 575 -26.24 -5.16 -27.50
C SER A 575 -25.78 -6.61 -27.36
N ILE A 576 -26.24 -7.48 -28.24
CA ILE A 576 -25.88 -8.90 -28.31
C ILE A 576 -25.16 -9.15 -29.62
N TYR A 577 -23.98 -9.76 -29.55
CA TYR A 577 -23.15 -10.13 -30.70
C TYR A 577 -23.05 -11.65 -30.78
N GLU A 578 -23.61 -12.22 -31.86
CA GLU A 578 -23.60 -13.66 -32.15
C GLU A 578 -22.58 -13.92 -33.28
N PHE A 579 -21.66 -14.87 -33.05
CA PHE A 579 -20.59 -15.21 -34.00
C PHE A 579 -20.79 -16.60 -34.61
N GLU A 580 -20.38 -16.77 -35.87
CA GLU A 580 -20.47 -18.07 -36.55
C GLU A 580 -19.10 -18.56 -37.08
N GLY A 581 -18.76 -19.81 -36.73
CA GLY A 581 -17.58 -20.60 -37.13
C GLY A 581 -16.19 -19.99 -36.89
N HIS A 582 -15.20 -20.48 -37.65
CA HIS A 582 -13.76 -20.19 -37.49
C HIS A 582 -13.10 -19.88 -38.84
N PRO A 583 -12.50 -18.69 -39.05
CA PRO A 583 -12.40 -17.57 -38.10
C PRO A 583 -13.76 -16.93 -37.76
N TRP A 584 -13.83 -16.19 -36.66
CA TRP A 584 -15.07 -15.53 -36.24
C TRP A 584 -15.59 -14.57 -37.32
N THR A 585 -16.85 -14.74 -37.69
CA THR A 585 -17.62 -13.76 -38.46
C THR A 585 -18.87 -13.41 -37.67
N LEU A 586 -19.19 -12.12 -37.54
CA LEU A 586 -20.40 -11.67 -36.86
C LEU A 586 -21.61 -12.10 -37.69
N ALA A 587 -22.45 -12.98 -37.16
CA ALA A 587 -23.62 -13.53 -37.84
C ALA A 587 -24.88 -12.72 -37.54
N ARG A 588 -25.04 -12.30 -36.28
CA ARG A 588 -26.17 -11.47 -35.85
C ARG A 588 -25.74 -10.42 -34.84
N ARG A 589 -26.29 -9.21 -34.96
CA ARG A 589 -26.22 -8.15 -33.94
C ARG A 589 -27.63 -7.72 -33.56
N SER A 590 -27.94 -7.79 -32.28
CA SER A 590 -29.21 -7.31 -31.72
C SER A 590 -28.94 -6.16 -30.77
N PHE A 591 -29.78 -5.13 -30.78
CA PHE A 591 -29.74 -4.04 -29.81
C PHE A 591 -31.12 -3.86 -29.20
N ILE A 592 -31.15 -3.64 -27.89
CA ILE A 592 -32.34 -3.54 -27.07
C ILE A 592 -32.18 -2.29 -26.22
N LYS A 593 -33.09 -1.33 -26.40
CA LYS A 593 -33.02 -0.07 -25.66
C LYS A 593 -33.27 -0.28 -24.18
N HIS A 594 -34.37 -0.94 -23.82
CA HIS A 594 -34.68 -1.31 -22.43
C HIS A 594 -35.18 -2.75 -22.38
N ALA A 595 -34.66 -3.58 -21.48
CA ALA A 595 -35.16 -4.92 -21.23
C ALA A 595 -35.59 -5.06 -19.77
N THR A 596 -36.79 -5.60 -19.55
CA THR A 596 -37.38 -5.83 -18.23
C THR A 596 -37.57 -7.33 -18.01
N TYR A 597 -37.33 -7.79 -16.78
CA TYR A 597 -37.52 -9.20 -16.42
C TYR A 597 -38.79 -9.41 -15.59
N ASP A 598 -39.77 -10.14 -16.15
CA ASP A 598 -40.94 -10.67 -15.44
C ASP A 598 -41.14 -12.15 -15.78
N ASN A 599 -40.45 -13.03 -15.05
CA ASN A 599 -40.23 -14.46 -15.35
C ASN A 599 -39.50 -14.77 -16.66
N ARG A 600 -39.48 -13.84 -17.62
CA ARG A 600 -38.72 -13.88 -18.87
C ARG A 600 -38.29 -12.45 -19.22
N TRP A 601 -37.24 -12.32 -20.02
CA TRP A 601 -36.82 -11.04 -20.54
C TRP A 601 -37.74 -10.56 -21.67
N GLU A 602 -38.28 -9.36 -21.52
CA GLU A 602 -38.98 -8.63 -22.56
C GLU A 602 -38.19 -7.37 -22.91
N GLY A 603 -37.72 -7.29 -24.15
CA GLY A 603 -37.03 -6.13 -24.68
C GLY A 603 -38.01 -5.16 -25.33
N SER A 604 -37.79 -3.87 -25.13
CA SER A 604 -38.49 -2.76 -25.76
C SER A 604 -37.55 -1.99 -26.69
N ASP A 605 -38.09 -1.56 -27.84
CA ASP A 605 -37.36 -0.95 -28.94
C ASP A 605 -36.13 -1.78 -29.37
N VAL A 606 -36.42 -2.99 -29.85
CA VAL A 606 -35.42 -3.96 -30.29
C VAL A 606 -35.19 -3.82 -31.79
N TRP A 607 -33.93 -3.81 -32.20
CA TRP A 607 -33.56 -4.06 -33.60
C TRP A 607 -32.56 -5.20 -33.72
N VAL A 608 -32.71 -5.98 -34.79
CA VAL A 608 -31.87 -7.15 -35.07
C VAL A 608 -31.37 -7.07 -36.51
N ARG A 609 -30.08 -7.34 -36.68
CA ARG A 609 -29.38 -7.38 -37.96
C ARG A 609 -28.71 -8.73 -38.15
N GLU A 610 -28.91 -9.31 -39.34
CA GLU A 610 -28.29 -10.57 -39.76
C GLU A 610 -27.33 -10.33 -40.94
N PHE A 611 -26.20 -11.04 -40.90
CA PHE A 611 -25.11 -10.90 -41.85
C PHE A 611 -24.82 -12.25 -42.53
N ASP A 612 -24.61 -12.26 -43.85
CA ASP A 612 -24.16 -13.45 -44.59
C ASP A 612 -22.63 -13.47 -44.67
N ARG A 613 -22.06 -14.68 -44.78
CA ARG A 613 -20.62 -14.94 -44.88
C ARG A 613 -20.01 -14.63 -46.24
N ARG A 614 -20.83 -14.51 -47.29
CA ARG A 614 -20.35 -14.51 -48.70
C ARG A 614 -20.40 -13.16 -49.40
N ASP A 615 -21.16 -12.23 -48.86
CA ASP A 615 -21.41 -10.94 -49.50
C ASP A 615 -21.37 -9.88 -48.40
N VAL A 616 -20.72 -8.74 -48.65
CA VAL A 616 -20.65 -7.60 -47.72
C VAL A 616 -22.03 -6.89 -47.62
N SER A 617 -23.09 -7.56 -48.07
CA SER A 617 -24.44 -7.05 -48.21
C SER A 617 -25.36 -7.61 -47.12
N PHE A 618 -26.24 -6.73 -46.65
CA PHE A 618 -27.17 -6.97 -45.54
C PHE A 618 -28.26 -7.97 -45.91
N VAL A 619 -28.56 -8.92 -45.03
CA VAL A 619 -29.59 -9.95 -45.28
C VAL A 619 -30.96 -9.54 -44.70
N GLY A 620 -30.98 -8.86 -43.55
CA GLY A 620 -32.24 -8.39 -42.96
C GLY A 620 -32.06 -7.42 -41.78
N PHE A 621 -32.88 -6.36 -41.76
CA PHE A 621 -33.12 -5.50 -40.60
C PHE A 621 -34.55 -5.74 -40.12
N SER A 622 -34.71 -6.10 -38.86
CA SER A 622 -36.01 -6.20 -38.21
C SER A 622 -36.02 -5.31 -36.97
N SER A 623 -37.11 -4.57 -36.78
CA SER A 623 -37.33 -3.74 -35.60
C SER A 623 -38.67 -4.09 -34.97
N ALA A 624 -38.67 -4.39 -33.68
CA ALA A 624 -39.87 -4.71 -32.92
C ALA A 624 -39.99 -3.77 -31.71
N ARG A 625 -41.21 -3.27 -31.46
CA ARG A 625 -41.46 -2.44 -30.28
C ARG A 625 -41.29 -3.25 -29.00
N ASN A 626 -41.80 -4.49 -28.97
CA ASN A 626 -41.60 -5.44 -27.88
C ASN A 626 -41.18 -6.79 -28.47
N GLN A 627 -40.18 -7.43 -27.88
CA GLN A 627 -39.71 -8.75 -28.28
C GLN A 627 -39.25 -9.56 -27.06
N LEU A 628 -39.66 -10.83 -27.00
CA LEU A 628 -39.16 -11.76 -25.98
C LEU A 628 -37.72 -12.15 -26.30
N LEU A 629 -36.87 -12.19 -25.26
CA LEU A 629 -35.44 -12.52 -25.35
C LEU A 629 -35.16 -13.84 -24.61
N PRO A 630 -35.56 -15.00 -25.16
CA PRO A 630 -35.46 -16.28 -24.47
C PRO A 630 -34.02 -16.80 -24.32
N SER A 631 -33.07 -16.28 -25.09
CA SER A 631 -31.66 -16.65 -25.05
C SER A 631 -30.85 -15.87 -24.01
N LEU A 632 -31.42 -14.81 -23.42
CA LEU A 632 -30.72 -13.96 -22.46
C LEU A 632 -30.61 -14.67 -21.09
N GLU A 633 -29.44 -14.57 -20.46
CA GLU A 633 -29.13 -15.19 -19.16
C GLU A 633 -30.00 -14.61 -18.02
N SER A 634 -30.08 -15.27 -16.86
CA SER A 634 -30.88 -14.78 -15.73
C SER A 634 -30.34 -13.43 -15.18
N PRO A 635 -31.16 -12.61 -14.49
CA PRO A 635 -30.72 -11.34 -13.90
C PRO A 635 -29.48 -11.47 -13.00
N GLU A 636 -29.39 -12.56 -12.24
CA GLU A 636 -28.25 -12.91 -11.37
C GLU A 636 -26.90 -12.94 -12.13
N TYR A 637 -26.90 -13.26 -13.42
CA TYR A 637 -25.70 -13.31 -14.25
C TYR A 637 -25.12 -11.92 -14.55
N PHE A 638 -25.95 -10.86 -14.53
CA PHE A 638 -25.53 -9.49 -14.79
C PHE A 638 -25.05 -8.75 -13.52
N GLU A 639 -25.18 -9.39 -12.35
CA GLU A 639 -24.67 -8.90 -11.06
C GLU A 639 -23.17 -9.17 -10.85
N THR A 640 -22.53 -10.03 -11.66
CA THR A 640 -21.13 -10.44 -11.47
C THR A 640 -20.16 -9.36 -11.94
N GLU A 641 -19.95 -8.36 -11.09
CA GLU A 641 -18.91 -7.35 -11.23
C GLU A 641 -17.51 -8.00 -11.05
N GLN A 642 -16.58 -7.77 -11.99
CA GLN A 642 -15.18 -8.22 -11.82
C GLN A 642 -14.59 -7.50 -10.60
N HIS A 643 -14.26 -8.23 -9.54
CA HIS A 643 -13.65 -7.65 -8.34
C HIS A 643 -12.23 -8.16 -8.14
N ASP A 644 -11.36 -7.25 -7.71
CA ASP A 644 -10.04 -7.59 -7.22
C ASP A 644 -10.12 -8.57 -6.04
N ALA A 645 -9.23 -9.56 -6.02
CA ALA A 645 -9.19 -10.57 -4.96
C ALA A 645 -9.01 -9.94 -3.56
N GLN A 646 -8.48 -8.72 -3.47
CA GLN A 646 -8.31 -7.99 -2.21
C GLN A 646 -9.64 -7.49 -1.61
N LEU A 647 -10.69 -7.36 -2.42
CA LEU A 647 -12.01 -6.87 -2.05
C LEU A 647 -12.97 -7.97 -1.58
N MET A 648 -12.62 -9.23 -1.78
CA MET A 648 -13.41 -10.40 -1.40
C MET A 648 -12.87 -11.08 -0.13
N ASN A 649 -13.73 -11.67 0.68
CA ASN A 649 -13.28 -12.61 1.72
C ASN A 649 -12.94 -13.99 1.12
N ALA A 650 -12.40 -14.93 1.90
CA ALA A 650 -11.96 -16.21 1.35
C ALA A 650 -13.14 -17.06 0.85
N GLY A 651 -14.28 -17.00 1.53
CA GLY A 651 -15.52 -17.67 1.09
C GLY A 651 -16.02 -17.16 -0.27
N GLN A 652 -16.17 -15.85 -0.41
CA GLN A 652 -16.58 -15.18 -1.64
C GLN A 652 -15.60 -15.45 -2.79
N LEU A 653 -14.29 -15.33 -2.53
CA LEU A 653 -13.26 -15.58 -3.53
C LEU A 653 -13.29 -17.04 -4.01
N ASN A 654 -13.54 -18.01 -3.14
CA ASN A 654 -13.66 -19.41 -3.54
C ASN A 654 -14.90 -19.68 -4.39
N SER A 655 -16.04 -19.05 -4.07
CA SER A 655 -17.25 -19.13 -4.90
C SER A 655 -17.00 -18.49 -6.27
N TYR A 656 -16.38 -17.31 -6.30
CA TYR A 656 -16.01 -16.61 -7.52
C TYR A 656 -15.04 -17.42 -8.39
N ILE A 657 -14.01 -18.03 -7.80
CA ILE A 657 -13.09 -18.92 -8.51
C ILE A 657 -13.84 -20.07 -9.19
N LYS A 658 -14.81 -20.69 -8.50
CA LYS A 658 -15.61 -21.77 -9.10
C LYS A 658 -16.44 -21.27 -10.27
N GLU A 659 -17.07 -20.11 -10.15
CA GLU A 659 -17.86 -19.48 -11.20
C GLU A 659 -17.00 -19.15 -12.44
N VAL A 660 -15.89 -18.45 -12.23
CA VAL A 660 -14.93 -18.08 -13.28
C VAL A 660 -14.31 -19.32 -13.94
N GLN A 661 -14.03 -20.37 -13.15
CA GLN A 661 -13.51 -21.64 -13.67
C GLN A 661 -14.56 -22.38 -14.51
N THR A 662 -15.84 -22.38 -14.12
CA THR A 662 -16.92 -23.00 -14.92
C THR A 662 -17.14 -22.30 -16.24
N SER A 663 -16.85 -21.00 -16.31
CA SER A 663 -16.91 -20.21 -17.54
C SER A 663 -15.66 -20.37 -18.42
N GLY A 664 -14.69 -21.19 -18.01
CA GLY A 664 -13.52 -21.55 -18.82
C GLY A 664 -12.40 -20.50 -18.83
N PHE A 665 -12.40 -19.55 -17.89
CA PHE A 665 -11.36 -18.54 -17.75
C PHE A 665 -10.16 -19.03 -16.90
N ASP A 666 -9.00 -18.38 -17.06
CA ASP A 666 -7.81 -18.65 -16.25
C ASP A 666 -7.98 -18.14 -14.80
N VAL A 667 -7.95 -19.07 -13.85
CA VAL A 667 -8.13 -18.81 -12.41
C VAL A 667 -6.82 -18.94 -11.61
N VAL A 668 -5.66 -19.14 -12.24
CA VAL A 668 -4.40 -19.44 -11.52
C VAL A 668 -4.03 -18.33 -10.54
N GLY A 669 -4.04 -17.07 -10.97
CA GLY A 669 -3.76 -15.93 -10.09
C GLY A 669 -4.75 -15.80 -8.93
N LEU A 670 -6.04 -16.04 -9.17
CA LEU A 670 -7.07 -16.02 -8.13
C LEU A 670 -6.89 -17.15 -7.11
N MET A 671 -6.50 -18.35 -7.55
CA MET A 671 -6.18 -19.48 -6.67
C MET A 671 -4.96 -19.19 -5.79
N VAL A 672 -3.93 -18.53 -6.33
CA VAL A 672 -2.75 -18.11 -5.55
C VAL A 672 -3.18 -17.10 -4.47
N ALA A 673 -3.97 -16.09 -4.85
CA ALA A 673 -4.48 -15.09 -3.92
C ALA A 673 -5.35 -15.71 -2.82
N PHE A 674 -6.20 -16.70 -3.16
CA PHE A 674 -7.00 -17.45 -2.20
C PHE A 674 -6.12 -18.17 -1.16
N HIS A 675 -5.12 -18.93 -1.62
CA HIS A 675 -4.22 -19.60 -0.68
C HIS A 675 -3.39 -18.61 0.14
N ARG A 676 -3.03 -17.45 -0.41
CA ARG A 676 -2.30 -16.39 0.30
C ARG A 676 -3.14 -15.78 1.43
N LYS A 677 -4.43 -15.57 1.24
CA LYS A 677 -5.34 -15.09 2.32
C LYS A 677 -5.32 -16.03 3.52
N ILE A 678 -5.21 -17.34 3.28
CA ILE A 678 -5.17 -18.36 4.34
C ILE A 678 -3.78 -18.49 4.94
N SER A 679 -2.73 -18.45 4.11
CA SER A 679 -1.35 -18.67 4.55
C SER A 679 -0.75 -17.45 5.25
N PHE A 680 -1.15 -16.23 4.87
CA PHE A 680 -0.56 -15.01 5.40
C PHE A 680 -0.64 -14.86 6.92
N PRO A 681 -1.79 -15.11 7.60
CA PRO A 681 -1.89 -14.95 9.06
C PRO A 681 -0.82 -15.70 9.88
N PHE A 682 -0.34 -16.86 9.37
CA PHE A 682 0.69 -17.68 10.01
C PHE A 682 2.05 -16.98 10.12
N ILE A 683 2.30 -15.93 9.35
CA ILE A 683 3.51 -15.10 9.43
C ILE A 683 3.81 -14.64 10.87
N THR A 684 2.77 -14.26 11.62
CA THR A 684 2.89 -13.78 13.00
C THR A 684 3.55 -14.82 13.92
N LEU A 685 3.12 -16.08 13.79
CA LEU A 685 3.65 -17.21 14.55
C LEU A 685 5.07 -17.55 14.09
N ILE A 686 5.31 -17.60 12.78
CA ILE A 686 6.62 -17.94 12.20
C ILE A 686 7.67 -16.91 12.59
N LEU A 687 7.38 -15.62 12.45
CA LEU A 687 8.29 -14.55 12.85
C LEU A 687 8.57 -14.59 14.37
N THR A 688 7.57 -14.92 15.19
CA THR A 688 7.77 -15.12 16.63
C THR A 688 8.70 -16.29 16.92
N LEU A 689 8.49 -17.44 16.25
CA LEU A 689 9.33 -18.63 16.38
C LEU A 689 10.78 -18.35 15.98
N ILE A 690 11.02 -17.47 15.01
CA ILE A 690 12.37 -17.02 14.64
C ILE A 690 12.92 -16.04 15.68
N ALA A 691 12.12 -15.08 16.13
CA ALA A 691 12.57 -14.05 17.06
C ALA A 691 13.03 -14.62 18.41
N VAL A 692 12.36 -15.63 18.95
CA VAL A 692 12.71 -16.24 20.24
C VAL A 692 14.17 -16.71 20.31
N PRO A 693 14.64 -17.64 19.46
CA PRO A 693 16.02 -18.14 19.52
C PRO A 693 17.04 -17.03 19.27
N PHE A 694 16.79 -16.11 18.34
CA PHE A 694 17.68 -14.96 18.12
C PHE A 694 17.76 -14.03 19.34
N ALA A 695 16.64 -13.73 19.99
CA ALA A 695 16.65 -12.89 21.17
C ALA A 695 17.45 -13.51 22.33
N VAL A 696 17.38 -14.84 22.46
CA VAL A 696 18.09 -15.58 23.51
C VAL A 696 19.59 -15.66 23.22
N THR A 697 19.99 -15.96 21.99
CA THR A 697 21.41 -16.12 21.60
C THR A 697 22.19 -14.82 21.62
N THR A 698 21.55 -13.69 21.28
CA THR A 698 22.25 -12.40 21.17
C THR A 698 22.59 -11.78 22.55
N GLY A 699 21.99 -12.25 23.64
CA GLY A 699 22.38 -11.90 25.01
C GLY A 699 22.11 -10.44 25.47
N PRO A 700 22.58 -10.04 26.66
CA PRO A 700 22.21 -8.77 27.32
C PRO A 700 22.78 -7.50 26.67
N ARG A 701 23.89 -7.60 25.93
CA ARG A 701 24.47 -6.48 25.15
C ARG A 701 23.93 -6.41 23.73
N GLY A 702 23.14 -7.41 23.32
CA GLY A 702 22.75 -7.64 21.93
C GLY A 702 21.27 -7.50 21.62
N ALA A 703 20.41 -7.12 22.58
CA ALA A 703 18.98 -6.94 22.31
C ALA A 703 18.71 -6.02 21.10
N LEU A 704 19.45 -4.92 20.96
CA LEU A 704 19.36 -4.01 19.81
C LEU A 704 19.83 -4.64 18.49
N TYR A 705 20.92 -5.43 18.53
CA TYR A 705 21.40 -6.20 17.37
C TYR A 705 20.42 -7.30 16.96
N GLY A 706 19.79 -7.96 17.93
CA GLY A 706 18.74 -8.96 17.71
C GLY A 706 17.52 -8.34 17.02
N VAL A 707 17.13 -7.11 17.41
CA VAL A 707 16.07 -6.38 16.70
C VAL A 707 16.47 -6.11 15.25
N SER A 708 17.67 -5.59 14.98
CA SER A 708 18.18 -5.36 13.60
C SER A 708 18.14 -6.62 12.73
N ILE A 709 18.65 -7.75 13.25
CA ILE A 709 18.66 -9.02 12.53
C ILE A 709 17.23 -9.54 12.32
N GLY A 710 16.37 -9.44 13.33
CA GLY A 710 14.98 -9.84 13.22
C GLY A 710 14.25 -9.08 12.11
N ILE A 711 14.47 -7.77 12.01
CA ILE A 711 13.88 -6.97 10.93
C ILE A 711 14.43 -7.40 9.57
N ALA A 712 15.74 -7.60 9.42
CA ALA A 712 16.32 -8.08 8.17
C ALA A 712 15.71 -9.42 7.72
N ILE A 713 15.46 -10.32 8.67
CA ILE A 713 14.75 -11.59 8.42
C ILE A 713 13.30 -11.34 8.00
N ALA A 714 12.59 -10.40 8.64
CA ALA A 714 11.26 -10.01 8.20
C ALA A 714 11.27 -9.47 6.77
N CYS A 715 12.24 -8.60 6.42
CA CYS A 715 12.42 -8.12 5.06
C CYS A 715 12.59 -9.26 4.06
N LEU A 716 13.48 -10.19 4.39
CA LEU A 716 13.74 -11.35 3.56
C LEU A 716 12.49 -12.22 3.40
N TYR A 717 11.73 -12.42 4.47
CA TYR A 717 10.45 -13.13 4.41
C TYR A 717 9.47 -12.44 3.45
N TRP A 718 9.31 -11.12 3.57
CA TRP A 718 8.39 -10.34 2.73
C TRP A 718 8.78 -10.39 1.25
N ILE A 719 10.07 -10.29 0.92
CA ILE A 719 10.55 -10.43 -0.46
C ILE A 719 10.29 -11.83 -0.99
N ILE A 720 10.55 -12.87 -0.19
CA ILE A 720 10.37 -14.26 -0.61
C ILE A 720 8.88 -14.59 -0.81
N ILE A 721 7.98 -14.12 0.05
CA ILE A 721 6.54 -14.37 -0.15
C ILE A 721 6.00 -13.67 -1.40
N SER A 722 6.43 -12.43 -1.69
CA SER A 722 6.07 -11.75 -2.94
C SER A 722 6.58 -12.51 -4.16
N LEU A 723 7.85 -12.92 -4.14
CA LEU A 723 8.47 -13.67 -5.23
C LEU A 723 7.74 -14.98 -5.52
N PHE A 724 7.42 -15.76 -4.48
CA PHE A 724 6.69 -17.03 -4.66
C PHE A 724 5.26 -16.83 -5.13
N ALA A 725 4.54 -15.83 -4.59
CA ALA A 725 3.19 -15.50 -5.05
C ALA A 725 3.20 -15.15 -6.54
N ALA A 726 4.18 -14.36 -6.95
CA ALA A 726 4.30 -13.90 -8.30
C ALA A 726 4.69 -15.01 -9.30
N ILE A 727 5.64 -15.88 -8.94
CA ILE A 727 5.97 -17.09 -9.72
C ILE A 727 4.74 -18.03 -9.82
N GLY A 728 3.94 -18.11 -8.76
CA GLY A 728 2.68 -18.85 -8.76
C GLY A 728 1.64 -18.28 -9.71
N SER A 729 1.46 -16.95 -9.69
CA SER A 729 0.51 -16.25 -10.56
C SER A 729 0.89 -16.36 -12.04
N ALA A 730 2.18 -16.49 -12.35
CA ALA A 730 2.69 -16.76 -13.70
C ALA A 730 2.48 -18.22 -14.16
N GLY A 731 1.90 -19.10 -13.32
CA GLY A 731 1.63 -20.49 -13.66
C GLY A 731 2.85 -21.43 -13.64
N ILE A 732 4.03 -20.93 -13.25
CA ILE A 732 5.27 -21.74 -13.16
C ILE A 732 5.20 -22.71 -11.97
N LEU A 733 4.56 -22.30 -10.88
CA LEU A 733 4.51 -23.04 -9.62
C LEU A 733 3.06 -23.20 -9.18
N THR A 734 2.71 -24.34 -8.58
CA THR A 734 1.31 -24.61 -8.20
C THR A 734 0.81 -23.59 -7.17
N PRO A 735 -0.46 -23.16 -7.23
CA PRO A 735 -0.98 -22.12 -6.34
C PRO A 735 -0.77 -22.38 -4.84
N ILE A 736 -0.87 -23.66 -4.43
CA ILE A 736 -0.64 -24.09 -3.06
C ILE A 736 0.82 -23.87 -2.66
N LEU A 737 1.78 -24.32 -3.48
CA LEU A 737 3.20 -24.16 -3.18
C LEU A 737 3.59 -22.68 -3.16
N ALA A 738 3.00 -21.87 -4.05
CA ALA A 738 3.30 -20.44 -4.15
C ALA A 738 2.94 -19.70 -2.86
N ALA A 739 1.78 -20.01 -2.28
CA ALA A 739 1.34 -19.37 -1.05
C ALA A 739 1.95 -19.96 0.23
N TRP A 740 2.26 -21.26 0.27
CA TRP A 740 2.67 -21.96 1.50
C TRP A 740 4.17 -22.22 1.63
N ALA A 741 4.92 -22.31 0.54
CA ALA A 741 6.36 -22.61 0.60
C ALA A 741 7.16 -21.61 1.45
N PRO A 742 6.94 -20.27 1.36
CA PRO A 742 7.62 -19.32 2.25
C PRO A 742 7.39 -19.64 3.73
N ASN A 743 6.13 -19.91 4.11
CA ASN A 743 5.80 -20.27 5.49
C ASN A 743 6.48 -21.55 5.96
N LEU A 744 6.51 -22.58 5.10
CA LEU A 744 7.14 -23.86 5.42
C LEU A 744 8.65 -23.74 5.54
N LEU A 745 9.31 -23.01 4.64
CA LEU A 745 10.76 -22.79 4.65
C LEU A 745 11.20 -22.03 5.90
N PHE A 746 10.55 -20.89 6.17
CA PHE A 746 10.87 -20.08 7.35
C PHE A 746 10.44 -20.76 8.66
N GLY A 747 9.32 -21.49 8.66
CA GLY A 747 8.89 -22.30 9.80
C GLY A 747 9.87 -23.41 10.14
N ALA A 748 10.34 -24.16 9.13
CA ALA A 748 11.37 -25.19 9.31
C ALA A 748 12.69 -24.59 9.82
N PHE A 749 13.11 -23.45 9.25
CA PHE A 749 14.28 -22.71 9.73
C PHE A 749 14.11 -22.23 11.18
N ALA A 750 12.92 -21.74 11.55
CA ALA A 750 12.61 -21.31 12.91
C ALA A 750 12.69 -22.46 13.91
N VAL A 751 12.11 -23.61 13.57
CA VAL A 751 12.16 -24.82 14.42
C VAL A 751 13.60 -25.31 14.57
N TYR A 752 14.38 -25.35 13.47
CA TYR A 752 15.80 -25.68 13.52
C TYR A 752 16.57 -24.76 14.47
N LEU A 753 16.39 -23.44 14.35
CA LEU A 753 17.03 -22.47 15.23
C LEU A 753 16.61 -22.68 16.69
N LEU A 754 15.32 -22.89 16.94
CA LEU A 754 14.77 -23.12 18.27
C LEU A 754 15.39 -24.36 18.91
N LEU A 755 15.53 -25.47 18.18
CA LEU A 755 16.18 -26.70 18.64
C LEU A 755 17.70 -26.55 18.86
N SER A 756 18.35 -25.62 18.16
CA SER A 756 19.79 -25.36 18.30
C SER A 756 20.16 -24.53 19.54
N VAL A 757 19.18 -23.87 20.17
CA VAL A 757 19.43 -23.05 21.37
C VAL A 757 19.77 -23.94 22.56
N LYS A 758 20.96 -23.73 23.13
CA LYS A 758 21.37 -24.38 24.38
C LYS A 758 20.47 -23.91 25.53
N THR A 759 19.59 -24.79 26.00
CA THR A 759 18.73 -24.59 27.17
C THR A 759 19.50 -24.70 28.47
#